data_AF-A0A914T990-F1
#
_entry.id   AF-A0A914T990-F1
#
_cell.length_a   1.000
_cell.length_b   1.000
_cell.length_c   1.000
_cell.angle_alpha   90.00
_cell.angle_beta   90.00
_cell.angle_gamma   90.00
#
_symmetry.space_group_name_H-M   'P 1'
#
loop_
_entity.id
_entity.type
_entity.pdbx_description
1 polymer ?
#
loop_
_entity_poly.entity_id
_entity_poly.type
_entity_poly.pdbx_seq_one_letter_code
_entity_poly.pdbx_strand_id
1 'polypeptide(L)'
;MFASSCPWGIPPKVIDSTNVAQRASMLADQYRKKAQLYKTNVLLIPLGDDFRYSSEREWNAQHSNYIKLFEQMNADTTLNIHARFGTLHDYFSILEKRQAESNEKDKLFETLSGDFFTYADRDDHYWSGYFTSRPFYKHMDRSLQHYLRSADISFTIANWKAQSSGKEWQGTKMYDSLIDARRAMSLFQHHDGVTGTAKDHVVIDYGEKMVAALNWSKLIIASAAEYLLKFPQTRDQGLKVDEEHSVNLLPTKSIVEDGGTVVIHNSLGYERSEVVCIYVSSFKSSIACDESDSHIPQQIAPVLSVPTGSQRFFIDKDKFELCFVAKIPPFGFIKYKVFEAESATSVAKVESSTLMESSDFEAKIFSGSSIELSNEIISAKFNVRSGFLESYKLSDGSETPVEMSFVHYGARGHGHLKSGGDDLSGAYLFLPDGEAKPLSNAENSFVIIDGPIRKSIYIKGPKEILLTQSVSIDIQNPTILIKNQVDIRSQGNFEAAMRLKTGIIDGESFYTDLNGYQMIKRKRLEKLPLQAHFYPMPATAFIENDQQRLSLLGRQALGVASLQPGWMEVMLDRRLDQDDGRGLAQSVHDNHRTESVFRLLLEDMETKQNDDATIGYHSLAASIYSNQLHYPPTILFGQLDHAASSEVSSIFKGLEHSLPCDIHPVALRTLSLPTVYGETGTRTTSPQNSAAFILHRLGIECRTKTKVSLTCEPVADNKFSLKSLFIDPLKNARQASLTLLYVDEEKEVNDIEITPMELKTVKLNF
;
A
#
# COMPACT_ATOMS: atom_id res chain seq x y z
N MET A 1 31.07 -6.80 -21.28
CA MET A 1 30.84 -7.45 -22.59
C MET A 1 30.33 -6.37 -23.52
N PHE A 2 31.10 -5.91 -24.52
CA PHE A 2 30.53 -5.03 -25.56
C PHE A 2 29.55 -5.87 -26.38
N ALA A 3 28.31 -5.43 -26.55
CA ALA A 3 27.37 -6.09 -27.46
C ALA A 3 28.06 -6.28 -28.83
N SER A 4 28.33 -7.54 -29.18
CA SER A 4 29.24 -7.92 -30.27
C SER A 4 28.56 -7.96 -31.64
N SER A 5 27.29 -7.58 -31.76
CA SER A 5 26.61 -7.42 -33.05
C SER A 5 25.39 -6.51 -32.96
N CYS A 6 25.04 -5.85 -34.07
CA CYS A 6 23.76 -5.18 -34.21
C CYS A 6 22.75 -6.17 -34.81
N PRO A 7 21.54 -6.32 -34.23
CA PRO A 7 20.56 -7.29 -34.73
C PRO A 7 20.09 -6.98 -36.16
N TRP A 8 20.26 -5.74 -36.63
CA TRP A 8 20.01 -5.33 -38.03
C TRP A 8 21.13 -5.70 -39.01
N GLY A 9 22.10 -6.52 -38.59
CA GLY A 9 23.15 -7.07 -39.47
C GLY A 9 24.24 -6.10 -39.92
N ILE A 10 24.22 -4.85 -39.46
CA ILE A 10 25.18 -3.80 -39.83
C ILE A 10 25.94 -3.35 -38.57
N PRO A 11 27.23 -3.71 -38.40
CA PRO A 11 27.99 -3.32 -37.22
C PRO A 11 28.42 -1.84 -37.26
N PRO A 12 28.71 -1.23 -36.10
CA PRO A 12 29.31 0.10 -36.04
C PRO A 12 30.72 0.08 -36.67
N LYS A 13 31.12 1.22 -37.26
CA LYS A 13 32.48 1.44 -37.77
C LYS A 13 33.17 2.52 -36.96
N VAL A 14 34.46 2.34 -36.70
CA VAL A 14 35.31 3.39 -36.12
C VAL A 14 35.37 4.57 -37.09
N ILE A 15 35.23 5.78 -36.54
CA ILE A 15 35.22 7.02 -37.28
C ILE A 15 36.66 7.47 -37.53
N ASP A 16 36.96 7.73 -38.79
CA ASP A 16 38.25 8.20 -39.29
C ASP A 16 38.06 9.22 -40.41
N SER A 17 39.15 9.79 -40.91
CA SER A 17 39.12 10.81 -41.96
C SER A 17 38.51 10.34 -43.28
N THR A 18 38.47 9.03 -43.55
CA THR A 18 37.94 8.47 -44.80
C THR A 18 36.42 8.32 -44.79
N ASN A 19 35.82 8.18 -43.59
CA ASN A 19 34.40 7.87 -43.46
C ASN A 19 33.57 8.93 -42.70
N VAL A 20 34.22 9.88 -42.02
CA VAL A 20 33.53 10.83 -41.11
C VAL A 20 32.44 11.65 -41.82
N ALA A 21 32.69 12.15 -43.03
CA ALA A 21 31.71 12.95 -43.77
C ALA A 21 30.43 12.13 -44.09
N GLN A 22 30.60 10.92 -44.61
CA GLN A 22 29.48 10.02 -44.93
C GLN A 22 28.70 9.63 -43.66
N ARG A 23 29.41 9.29 -42.58
CA ARG A 23 28.80 8.87 -41.31
C ARG A 23 28.08 10.02 -40.60
N ALA A 24 28.65 11.22 -40.63
CA ALA A 24 28.01 12.43 -40.14
C ALA A 24 26.72 12.73 -40.91
N SER A 25 26.75 12.68 -42.25
CA SER A 25 25.54 12.89 -43.06
C SER A 25 24.45 11.84 -42.77
N MET A 26 24.83 10.57 -42.60
CA MET A 26 23.89 9.49 -42.27
C MET A 26 23.24 9.70 -40.90
N LEU A 27 24.01 10.12 -39.90
CA LEU A 27 23.50 10.37 -38.55
C LEU A 27 22.67 11.66 -38.48
N ALA A 28 23.07 12.70 -39.21
CA ALA A 28 22.31 13.94 -39.37
C ALA A 28 20.92 13.70 -39.98
N ASP A 29 20.81 12.80 -40.96
CA ASP A 29 19.52 12.38 -41.51
C ASP A 29 18.61 11.77 -40.43
N GLN A 30 19.14 10.88 -39.58
CA GLN A 30 18.38 10.31 -38.47
C GLN A 30 17.94 11.36 -37.45
N TYR A 31 18.82 12.32 -37.13
CA TYR A 31 18.49 13.42 -36.23
C TYR A 31 17.38 14.30 -36.81
N ARG A 32 17.41 14.61 -38.11
CA ARG A 32 16.34 15.38 -38.77
C ARG A 32 15.02 14.62 -38.79
N LYS A 33 15.03 13.31 -39.05
CA LYS A 33 13.83 12.46 -38.96
C LYS A 33 13.22 12.51 -37.56
N LYS A 34 14.04 12.37 -36.51
CA LYS A 34 13.56 12.52 -35.12
C LYS A 34 13.04 13.93 -34.84
N ALA A 35 13.71 14.98 -35.35
CA ALA A 35 13.30 16.36 -35.17
C ALA A 35 11.91 16.68 -35.76
N GLN A 36 11.46 15.96 -36.80
CA GLN A 36 10.10 16.12 -37.34
C GLN A 36 9.00 15.77 -36.32
N LEU A 37 9.32 15.03 -35.26
CA LEU A 37 8.38 14.66 -34.20
C LEU A 37 8.23 15.72 -33.11
N TYR A 38 9.01 16.81 -33.18
CA TYR A 38 9.04 17.86 -32.16
C TYR A 38 8.83 19.24 -32.79
N LYS A 39 8.29 20.18 -32.00
CA LYS A 39 7.95 21.54 -32.47
C LYS A 39 9.12 22.52 -32.47
N THR A 40 10.30 22.12 -31.96
CA THR A 40 11.47 23.01 -31.81
C THR A 40 12.69 22.51 -32.57
N ASN A 41 13.67 23.39 -32.77
CA ASN A 41 14.97 23.05 -33.37
C ASN A 41 15.98 22.50 -32.35
N VAL A 42 15.52 22.02 -31.19
CA VAL A 42 16.35 21.50 -30.11
C VAL A 42 16.03 20.02 -29.93
N LEU A 43 17.02 19.15 -30.14
CA LEU A 43 16.81 17.71 -30.18
C LEU A 43 17.59 17.00 -29.07
N LEU A 44 16.90 16.20 -28.25
CA LEU A 44 17.52 15.31 -27.28
C LEU A 44 17.85 13.96 -27.93
N ILE A 45 19.11 13.55 -27.87
CA ILE A 45 19.57 12.22 -28.32
C ILE A 45 20.23 11.52 -27.12
N PRO A 46 19.48 10.65 -26.40
CA PRO A 46 20.08 9.81 -25.37
C PRO A 46 21.15 8.88 -25.99
N LEU A 47 22.30 8.80 -25.34
CA LEU A 47 23.37 7.88 -25.71
C LEU A 47 23.69 7.04 -24.48
N GLY A 48 23.15 5.83 -24.45
CA GLY A 48 23.22 4.95 -23.29
C GLY A 48 22.39 3.69 -23.50
N ASP A 49 22.48 2.80 -22.53
CA ASP A 49 21.75 1.52 -22.40
C ASP A 49 22.00 1.00 -20.97
N ASP A 50 21.44 -0.15 -20.62
CA ASP A 50 21.60 -0.77 -19.30
C ASP A 50 23.07 -1.02 -18.92
N PHE A 51 23.45 -0.54 -17.72
CA PHE A 51 24.79 -0.68 -17.13
C PHE A 51 25.96 -0.30 -18.07
N ARG A 52 25.75 0.68 -18.95
CA ARG A 52 26.77 1.20 -19.87
C ARG A 52 27.77 2.12 -19.18
N TYR A 53 28.80 2.50 -19.92
CA TYR A 53 29.89 3.36 -19.49
C TYR A 53 30.71 2.75 -18.36
N SER A 54 30.85 1.43 -18.37
CA SER A 54 31.45 0.65 -17.28
C SER A 54 32.95 0.43 -17.45
N SER A 55 33.53 0.80 -18.61
CA SER A 55 34.95 0.61 -18.89
C SER A 55 35.56 1.80 -19.63
N GLU A 56 36.85 2.06 -19.37
CA GLU A 56 37.59 3.11 -20.05
C GLU A 56 37.60 2.93 -21.57
N ARG A 57 37.74 1.69 -22.05
CA ARG A 57 37.69 1.36 -23.48
C ARG A 57 36.36 1.78 -24.12
N GLU A 58 35.25 1.60 -23.39
CA GLU A 58 33.92 1.95 -23.88
C GLU A 58 33.76 3.45 -23.95
N TRP A 59 34.14 4.14 -22.88
CA TRP A 59 34.19 5.59 -22.81
C TRP A 59 34.99 6.16 -23.97
N ASN A 60 36.23 5.69 -24.16
CA ASN A 60 37.13 6.15 -25.20
C ASN A 60 36.54 5.88 -26.59
N ALA A 61 35.95 4.71 -26.83
CA ALA A 61 35.32 4.39 -28.10
C ALA A 61 34.10 5.30 -28.37
N GLN A 62 33.20 5.50 -27.42
CA GLN A 62 32.04 6.38 -27.62
C GLN A 62 32.49 7.83 -27.81
N HIS A 63 33.28 8.35 -26.87
CA HIS A 63 33.73 9.74 -26.89
C HIS A 63 34.51 10.09 -28.16
N SER A 64 35.56 9.34 -28.50
CA SER A 64 36.42 9.67 -29.65
C SER A 64 35.70 9.62 -30.99
N ASN A 65 34.73 8.71 -31.17
CA ASN A 65 33.94 8.63 -32.39
C ASN A 65 32.95 9.80 -32.49
N TYR A 66 32.24 10.12 -31.40
CA TYR A 66 31.26 11.21 -31.39
C TYR A 66 31.90 12.59 -31.54
N ILE A 67 33.07 12.85 -30.94
CA ILE A 67 33.79 14.12 -31.14
C ILE A 67 34.11 14.35 -32.62
N LYS A 68 34.65 13.35 -33.33
CA LYS A 68 34.93 13.47 -34.77
C LYS A 68 33.67 13.74 -35.60
N LEU A 69 32.55 13.10 -35.23
CA LEU A 69 31.26 13.35 -35.88
C LEU A 69 30.75 14.76 -35.61
N PHE A 70 30.84 15.25 -34.38
CA PHE A 70 30.43 16.61 -34.02
C PHE A 70 31.28 17.66 -34.74
N GLU A 71 32.60 17.51 -34.77
CA GLU A 71 33.50 18.39 -35.51
C GLU A 71 33.10 18.50 -36.98
N GLN A 72 32.85 17.37 -37.64
CA GLN A 72 32.40 17.34 -39.03
C GLN A 72 31.01 17.97 -39.21
N MET A 73 30.03 17.64 -38.35
CA MET A 73 28.68 18.19 -38.43
C MET A 73 28.65 19.71 -38.24
N ASN A 74 29.45 20.21 -37.30
CA ASN A 74 29.50 21.62 -36.96
C ASN A 74 30.31 22.45 -37.96
N ALA A 75 31.28 21.84 -38.65
CA ALA A 75 32.06 22.50 -39.70
C ALA A 75 31.32 22.57 -41.05
N ASP A 76 30.52 21.56 -41.38
CA ASP A 76 29.76 21.51 -42.62
C ASP A 76 28.44 22.30 -42.52
N THR A 77 28.50 23.56 -42.93
CA THR A 77 27.33 24.46 -42.93
C THR A 77 26.15 23.95 -43.76
N THR A 78 26.35 23.04 -44.72
CA THR A 78 25.24 22.45 -45.50
C THR A 78 24.37 21.53 -44.65
N LEU A 79 24.90 21.03 -43.53
CA LEU A 79 24.15 20.20 -42.59
C LEU A 79 23.24 21.01 -41.67
N ASN A 80 23.46 22.32 -41.50
CA ASN A 80 22.63 23.17 -40.63
C ASN A 80 22.35 22.55 -39.24
N ILE A 81 23.37 21.90 -38.67
CA ILE A 81 23.28 21.21 -37.38
C ILE A 81 24.38 21.77 -36.48
N HIS A 82 24.03 21.91 -35.20
CA HIS A 82 25.00 22.08 -34.14
C HIS A 82 24.85 20.92 -33.15
N ALA A 83 25.83 20.03 -33.11
CA ALA A 83 25.85 18.84 -32.27
C ALA A 83 26.96 18.93 -31.21
N ARG A 84 26.62 18.53 -29.98
CA ARG A 84 27.55 18.46 -28.84
C ARG A 84 27.06 17.46 -27.81
N PHE A 85 27.94 17.04 -26.91
CA PHE A 85 27.49 16.45 -25.66
C PHE A 85 26.76 17.50 -24.81
N GLY A 86 25.72 17.06 -24.12
CA GLY A 86 24.92 17.90 -23.25
C GLY A 86 24.22 17.06 -22.19
N THR A 87 23.73 17.74 -21.17
CA THR A 87 22.93 17.13 -20.11
C THR A 87 21.43 17.28 -20.39
N LEU A 88 20.59 16.60 -19.62
CA LEU A 88 19.14 16.83 -19.68
C LEU A 88 18.79 18.27 -19.27
N HIS A 89 19.55 18.85 -18.32
CA HIS A 89 19.40 20.24 -17.92
C HIS A 89 19.74 21.21 -19.06
N ASP A 90 20.81 20.96 -19.83
CA ASP A 90 21.16 21.76 -21.00
C ASP A 90 20.03 21.75 -22.04
N TYR A 91 19.47 20.58 -22.31
CA TYR A 91 18.37 20.41 -23.26
C TYR A 91 17.17 21.25 -22.87
N PHE A 92 16.66 21.10 -21.64
CA PHE A 92 15.50 21.87 -21.18
C PHE A 92 15.79 23.36 -21.05
N SER A 93 16.99 23.76 -20.61
CA SER A 93 17.37 25.18 -20.55
C SER A 93 17.36 25.85 -21.94
N ILE A 94 17.79 25.14 -22.99
CA ILE A 94 17.73 25.67 -24.36
C ILE A 94 16.28 25.67 -24.85
N LEU A 95 15.50 24.65 -24.53
CA LEU A 95 14.09 24.57 -24.90
C LEU A 95 13.28 25.73 -24.31
N GLU A 96 13.48 26.05 -23.02
CA GLU A 96 12.88 27.19 -22.34
C GLU A 96 13.27 28.52 -22.99
N LYS A 97 14.55 28.68 -23.38
CA LYS A 97 15.00 29.86 -24.13
C LYS A 97 14.27 29.98 -25.47
N ARG A 98 14.10 28.87 -26.22
CA ARG A 98 13.34 28.88 -27.48
C ARG A 98 11.88 29.22 -27.27
N GLN A 99 11.27 28.75 -26.18
CA GLN A 99 9.92 29.14 -25.83
C GLN A 99 9.84 30.64 -25.52
N ALA A 100 10.78 31.19 -24.74
CA ALA A 100 10.83 32.60 -24.39
C ALA A 100 11.06 33.53 -25.60
N GLU A 101 11.79 33.06 -26.61
CA GLU A 101 12.04 33.73 -27.89
C GLU A 101 10.86 33.64 -28.87
N SER A 102 9.92 32.71 -28.67
CA SER A 102 8.77 32.52 -29.57
C SER A 102 7.72 33.62 -29.39
N ASN A 103 7.19 34.13 -30.51
CA ASN A 103 6.06 35.06 -30.51
C ASN A 103 4.72 34.38 -30.14
N GLU A 104 4.69 33.04 -30.06
CA GLU A 104 3.52 32.24 -29.65
C GLU A 104 3.85 31.36 -28.43
N LYS A 105 4.27 32.00 -27.33
CA LYS A 105 4.75 31.32 -26.10
C LYS A 105 3.79 30.24 -25.57
N ASP A 106 2.49 30.50 -25.70
CA ASP A 106 1.41 29.65 -25.20
C ASP A 106 0.97 28.53 -26.18
N LYS A 107 1.52 28.48 -27.40
CA LYS A 107 1.17 27.45 -28.41
C LYS A 107 2.26 26.41 -28.66
N LEU A 108 3.43 26.58 -28.04
CA LEU A 108 4.57 25.71 -28.32
C LEU A 108 4.40 24.30 -27.72
N PHE A 109 3.70 24.17 -26.60
CA PHE A 109 3.45 22.87 -25.93
C PHE A 109 1.96 22.71 -25.63
N GLU A 110 1.46 21.47 -25.79
CA GLU A 110 0.07 21.14 -25.47
C GLU A 110 -0.06 20.73 -24.00
N THR A 111 -1.21 21.02 -23.39
CA THR A 111 -1.56 20.46 -22.07
C THR A 111 -2.12 19.05 -22.22
N LEU A 112 -1.66 18.12 -21.39
CA LEU A 112 -2.13 16.75 -21.35
C LEU A 112 -2.44 16.34 -19.91
N SER A 113 -3.57 15.66 -19.70
CA SER A 113 -3.98 15.07 -18.43
C SER A 113 -4.40 13.61 -18.63
N GLY A 114 -4.19 12.79 -17.61
CA GLY A 114 -4.46 11.36 -17.64
C GLY A 114 -3.25 10.59 -17.13
N ASP A 115 -3.23 9.28 -17.38
CA ASP A 115 -2.09 8.43 -17.11
C ASP A 115 -1.70 7.62 -18.36
N PHE A 116 -0.66 6.80 -18.21
CA PHE A 116 -0.11 5.96 -19.29
C PHE A 116 -0.27 4.48 -18.99
N PHE A 117 -1.36 4.10 -18.32
CA PHE A 117 -1.75 2.71 -18.11
C PHE A 117 -2.89 2.29 -19.04
N THR A 118 -2.93 1.06 -19.54
CA THR A 118 -1.94 -0.01 -19.30
C THR A 118 -0.92 -0.06 -20.44
N TYR A 119 0.37 -0.04 -20.09
CA TYR A 119 1.46 -0.04 -21.06
C TYR A 119 1.48 -1.34 -21.87
N ALA A 120 1.71 -1.21 -23.18
CA ALA A 120 2.05 -2.29 -24.09
C ALA A 120 3.22 -1.84 -24.98
N ASP A 121 4.27 -2.65 -25.04
CA ASP A 121 5.46 -2.36 -25.84
C ASP A 121 5.29 -2.76 -27.31
N ARG A 122 4.45 -3.76 -27.57
CA ARG A 122 4.07 -4.22 -28.91
C ARG A 122 2.76 -5.00 -28.88
N ASP A 123 2.06 -5.03 -30.01
CA ASP A 123 0.91 -5.91 -30.26
C ASP A 123 -0.11 -5.93 -29.10
N ASP A 124 -0.40 -7.11 -28.55
CA ASP A 124 -1.30 -7.34 -27.41
C ASP A 124 -0.56 -7.59 -26.09
N HIS A 125 0.73 -7.23 -26.02
CA HIS A 125 1.61 -7.49 -24.87
C HIS A 125 1.45 -6.42 -23.80
N TYR A 126 0.31 -6.44 -23.11
CA TYR A 126 0.04 -5.54 -22.01
C TYR A 126 0.76 -5.98 -20.73
N TRP A 127 1.42 -5.02 -20.09
CA TRP A 127 2.22 -5.20 -18.88
C TRP A 127 1.32 -5.07 -17.64
N SER A 128 0.20 -5.80 -17.61
CA SER A 128 -0.73 -5.82 -16.47
C SER A 128 -0.45 -6.95 -15.48
N GLY A 129 0.44 -7.90 -15.82
CA GLY A 129 0.81 -9.02 -14.95
C GLY A 129 1.55 -8.57 -13.69
N TYR A 130 2.47 -7.60 -13.82
CA TYR A 130 3.25 -7.10 -12.69
C TYR A 130 2.44 -6.30 -11.66
N PHE A 131 1.19 -5.95 -11.97
CA PHE A 131 0.28 -5.40 -10.96
C PHE A 131 0.06 -6.39 -9.81
N THR A 132 0.18 -7.71 -10.08
CA THR A 132 -0.04 -8.78 -9.09
C THR A 132 1.18 -9.66 -8.82
N SER A 133 2.17 -9.75 -9.72
CA SER A 133 3.35 -10.61 -9.52
C SER A 133 3.99 -10.49 -8.13
N ARG A 134 4.24 -11.64 -7.48
CA ARG A 134 4.83 -11.74 -6.13
C ARG A 134 4.03 -10.95 -5.07
N PRO A 135 2.72 -11.23 -4.92
CA PRO A 135 1.82 -10.43 -4.08
C PRO A 135 2.16 -10.51 -2.58
N PHE A 136 2.82 -11.58 -2.12
CA PHE A 136 3.37 -11.69 -0.76
C PHE A 136 4.25 -10.49 -0.39
N TYR A 137 5.16 -10.07 -1.28
CA TYR A 137 6.05 -8.94 -1.01
C TYR A 137 5.38 -7.59 -1.24
N LYS A 138 4.35 -7.51 -2.09
CA LYS A 138 3.48 -6.32 -2.18
C LYS A 138 2.67 -6.10 -0.90
N HIS A 139 2.26 -7.17 -0.22
CA HIS A 139 1.68 -7.07 1.12
C HIS A 139 2.72 -6.64 2.16
N MET A 140 3.92 -7.23 2.11
CA MET A 140 5.02 -6.86 3.03
C MET A 140 5.45 -5.39 2.88
N ASP A 141 5.45 -4.84 1.67
CA ASP A 141 5.69 -3.41 1.39
C ASP A 141 4.78 -2.51 2.23
N ARG A 142 3.49 -2.80 2.26
CA ARG A 142 2.49 -2.00 2.98
C ARG A 142 2.57 -2.18 4.49
N SER A 143 2.94 -3.37 4.94
CA SER A 143 3.31 -3.59 6.35
C SER A 143 4.56 -2.79 6.73
N LEU A 144 5.62 -2.81 5.92
CA LEU A 144 6.83 -2.01 6.17
C LEU A 144 6.51 -0.51 6.13
N GLN A 145 5.69 -0.04 5.18
CA GLN A 145 5.23 1.34 5.12
C GLN A 145 4.54 1.77 6.43
N HIS A 146 3.63 0.94 6.94
CA HIS A 146 2.93 1.20 8.20
C HIS A 146 3.90 1.30 9.39
N TYR A 147 4.76 0.30 9.59
CA TYR A 147 5.66 0.27 10.74
C TYR A 147 6.73 1.36 10.65
N LEU A 148 7.28 1.62 9.46
CA LEU A 148 8.25 2.69 9.25
C LEU A 148 7.64 4.07 9.52
N ARG A 149 6.44 4.35 9.00
CA ARG A 149 5.72 5.61 9.28
C ARG A 149 5.43 5.76 10.77
N SER A 150 5.00 4.68 11.42
CA SER A 150 4.74 4.69 12.86
C SER A 150 6.03 4.93 13.66
N ALA A 151 7.15 4.32 13.26
CA ALA A 151 8.46 4.56 13.87
C ALA A 151 8.95 5.99 13.68
N ASP A 152 8.79 6.58 12.48
CA ASP A 152 9.14 7.99 12.21
C ASP A 152 8.35 8.95 13.12
N ILE A 153 7.04 8.75 13.24
CA ILE A 153 6.16 9.56 14.11
C ILE A 153 6.58 9.40 15.58
N SER A 154 6.64 8.16 16.07
CA SER A 154 6.97 7.90 17.48
C SER A 154 8.37 8.38 17.85
N PHE A 155 9.36 8.19 16.97
CA PHE A 155 10.72 8.72 17.16
C PHE A 155 10.71 10.25 17.22
N THR A 156 9.99 10.91 16.31
CA THR A 156 9.92 12.38 16.26
C THR A 156 9.34 12.93 17.55
N ILE A 157 8.22 12.35 18.02
CA ILE A 157 7.53 12.81 19.25
C ILE A 157 8.37 12.51 20.50
N ALA A 158 8.96 11.33 20.61
CA ALA A 158 9.84 11.01 21.74
C ALA A 158 11.08 11.90 21.78
N ASN A 159 11.71 12.15 20.63
CA ASN A 159 12.86 13.04 20.52
C ASN A 159 12.48 14.49 20.87
N TRP A 160 11.34 14.99 20.36
CA TRP A 160 10.84 16.31 20.72
C TRP A 160 10.62 16.42 22.24
N LYS A 161 9.92 15.44 22.85
CA LYS A 161 9.68 15.42 24.30
C LYS A 161 10.97 15.45 25.11
N ALA A 162 11.98 14.69 24.66
CA ALA A 162 13.30 14.64 25.28
C ALA A 162 13.98 16.01 25.26
N GLN A 163 14.02 16.67 24.09
CA GLN A 163 14.59 18.01 23.94
C GLN A 163 13.85 19.05 24.79
N SER A 164 12.51 19.09 24.76
CA SER A 164 11.73 20.08 25.51
C SER A 164 11.81 19.90 27.03
N SER A 165 12.04 18.68 27.52
CA SER A 165 12.21 18.39 28.95
C SER A 165 13.67 18.46 29.43
N GLY A 166 14.63 18.65 28.52
CA GLY A 166 16.06 18.61 28.85
C GLY A 166 16.56 17.24 29.33
N LYS A 167 15.88 16.15 28.96
CA LYS A 167 16.23 14.77 29.33
C LYS A 167 16.78 14.02 28.13
N GLU A 168 17.71 13.10 28.36
CA GLU A 168 18.17 12.19 27.29
C GLU A 168 17.19 11.04 27.08
N TRP A 169 16.89 10.74 25.82
CA TRP A 169 16.23 9.49 25.41
C TRP A 169 17.22 8.60 24.68
N GLN A 170 17.48 7.42 25.22
CA GLN A 170 18.45 6.46 24.67
C GLN A 170 18.07 5.94 23.28
N GLY A 171 16.80 6.02 22.88
CA GLY A 171 16.35 5.60 21.55
C GLY A 171 16.93 6.43 20.40
N THR A 172 17.48 7.62 20.67
CA THR A 172 18.26 8.40 19.69
C THR A 172 19.45 7.62 19.10
N LYS A 173 20.00 6.63 19.83
CA LYS A 173 21.06 5.73 19.35
C LYS A 173 20.62 4.80 18.22
N MET A 174 19.32 4.60 18.04
CA MET A 174 18.75 3.77 16.98
C MET A 174 18.45 4.56 15.70
N TYR A 175 18.84 5.84 15.62
CA TYR A 175 18.52 6.66 14.46
C TYR A 175 19.13 6.11 13.16
N ASP A 176 20.32 5.52 13.21
CA ASP A 176 20.91 4.85 12.04
C ASP A 176 20.04 3.71 11.52
N SER A 177 19.49 2.88 12.41
CA SER A 177 18.55 1.82 12.05
C SER A 177 17.27 2.35 11.42
N LEU A 178 16.78 3.51 11.86
CA LEU A 178 15.65 4.19 11.22
C LEU A 178 16.01 4.64 9.79
N ILE A 179 17.21 5.18 9.58
CA ILE A 179 17.69 5.57 8.25
C ILE A 179 17.83 4.35 7.34
N ASP A 180 18.36 3.24 7.85
CA ASP A 180 18.48 2.01 7.07
C ASP A 180 17.12 1.38 6.74
N ALA A 181 16.13 1.48 7.65
CA ALA A 181 14.76 1.10 7.35
C ALA A 181 14.15 1.95 6.22
N ARG A 182 14.37 3.28 6.24
CA ARG A 182 13.96 4.18 5.13
C ARG A 182 14.63 3.79 3.82
N ARG A 183 15.92 3.44 3.83
CA ARG A 183 16.68 3.01 2.65
C ARG A 183 16.16 1.68 2.09
N ALA A 184 15.87 0.70 2.95
CA ALA A 184 15.33 -0.59 2.54
C ALA A 184 13.96 -0.45 1.86
N MET A 185 13.04 0.32 2.47
CA MET A 185 11.74 0.63 1.87
C MET A 185 11.90 1.34 0.53
N SER A 186 12.79 2.34 0.45
CA SER A 186 13.05 3.10 -0.78
C SER A 186 13.64 2.24 -1.89
N LEU A 187 14.54 1.32 -1.54
CA LEU A 187 15.13 0.37 -2.49
C LEU A 187 14.08 -0.59 -3.05
N PHE A 188 13.11 -1.03 -2.24
CA PHE A 188 12.03 -1.89 -2.72
C PHE A 188 11.09 -1.18 -3.70
N GLN A 189 10.97 0.16 -3.64
CA GLN A 189 10.20 0.92 -4.63
C GLN A 189 10.82 0.91 -6.04
N HIS A 190 12.00 0.29 -6.21
CA HIS A 190 12.58 -0.01 -7.52
C HIS A 190 11.54 -0.69 -8.42
N HIS A 191 11.57 -0.39 -9.72
CA HIS A 191 10.64 -0.92 -10.70
C HIS A 191 10.86 -2.42 -11.02
N ASP A 192 11.83 -3.07 -10.38
CA ASP A 192 11.92 -4.54 -10.29
C ASP A 192 11.78 -5.10 -8.86
N GLY A 193 11.61 -4.23 -7.86
CA GLY A 193 11.32 -4.61 -6.48
C GLY A 193 9.82 -4.82 -6.30
N VAL A 194 9.09 -3.74 -6.03
CA VAL A 194 7.65 -3.74 -5.73
C VAL A 194 6.79 -4.30 -6.86
N THR A 195 7.29 -4.28 -8.10
CA THR A 195 6.62 -4.88 -9.27
C THR A 195 6.64 -6.40 -9.26
N GLY A 196 7.56 -7.02 -8.51
CA GLY A 196 7.74 -8.47 -8.50
C GLY A 196 8.35 -8.98 -9.81
N THR A 197 9.26 -8.23 -10.43
CA THR A 197 9.86 -8.57 -11.73
C THR A 197 11.36 -8.85 -11.67
N ALA A 198 11.94 -8.95 -10.47
CA ALA A 198 13.31 -9.41 -10.28
C ALA A 198 13.43 -10.95 -10.21
N LYS A 199 14.68 -11.43 -10.28
CA LYS A 199 15.03 -12.84 -10.08
C LYS A 199 14.73 -13.30 -8.66
N ASP A 200 14.43 -14.59 -8.47
CA ASP A 200 14.01 -15.13 -7.17
C ASP A 200 14.99 -14.75 -6.04
N HIS A 201 16.30 -14.93 -6.24
CA HIS A 201 17.30 -14.55 -5.23
C HIS A 201 17.37 -13.05 -4.92
N VAL A 202 17.00 -12.19 -5.87
CA VAL A 202 16.92 -10.73 -5.67
C VAL A 202 15.64 -10.38 -4.91
N VAL A 203 14.53 -11.08 -5.18
CA VAL A 203 13.29 -10.97 -4.41
C VAL A 203 13.51 -11.38 -2.95
N ILE A 204 14.27 -12.46 -2.71
CA ILE A 204 14.71 -12.84 -1.36
C ILE A 204 15.56 -11.74 -0.71
N ASP A 205 16.53 -11.15 -1.42
CA ASP A 205 17.36 -10.06 -0.89
C ASP A 205 16.53 -8.83 -0.49
N TYR A 206 15.52 -8.48 -1.29
CA TYR A 206 14.54 -7.46 -0.92
C TYR A 206 13.76 -7.86 0.34
N GLY A 207 13.28 -9.10 0.42
CA GLY A 207 12.56 -9.63 1.57
C GLY A 207 13.39 -9.57 2.86
N GLU A 208 14.66 -9.96 2.83
CA GLU A 208 15.57 -9.89 3.98
C GLU A 208 15.76 -8.45 4.47
N LYS A 209 15.95 -7.50 3.54
CA LYS A 209 16.06 -6.07 3.85
C LYS A 209 14.78 -5.50 4.44
N MET A 210 13.62 -5.90 3.91
CA MET A 210 12.32 -5.48 4.45
C MET A 210 12.07 -6.03 5.85
N VAL A 211 12.41 -7.30 6.12
CA VAL A 211 12.30 -7.89 7.47
C VAL A 211 13.22 -7.20 8.46
N ALA A 212 14.46 -6.90 8.09
CA ALA A 212 15.37 -6.13 8.93
C ALA A 212 14.78 -4.73 9.25
N ALA A 213 14.26 -4.04 8.24
CA ALA A 213 13.62 -2.73 8.38
C ALA A 213 12.36 -2.75 9.27
N LEU A 214 11.53 -3.80 9.14
CA LEU A 214 10.38 -4.05 10.01
C LEU A 214 10.82 -4.20 11.47
N ASN A 215 11.85 -5.01 11.73
CA ASN A 215 12.36 -5.24 13.07
C ASN A 215 12.92 -3.96 13.70
N TRP A 216 13.72 -3.18 12.98
CA TRP A 216 14.19 -1.88 13.47
C TRP A 216 13.06 -0.90 13.76
N SER A 217 12.08 -0.82 12.87
CA SER A 217 10.90 0.06 13.05
C SER A 217 10.13 -0.32 14.32
N LYS A 218 9.90 -1.61 14.55
CA LYS A 218 9.22 -2.12 15.75
C LYS A 218 9.98 -1.82 17.04
N LEU A 219 11.30 -1.99 17.05
CA LEU A 219 12.14 -1.65 18.20
C LEU A 219 12.09 -0.16 18.54
N ILE A 220 12.05 0.70 17.52
CA ILE A 220 11.94 2.15 17.71
C ILE A 220 10.57 2.53 18.29
N ILE A 221 9.48 1.95 17.78
CA ILE A 221 8.13 2.17 18.32
C ILE A 221 8.07 1.74 19.79
N ALA A 222 8.59 0.56 20.12
CA ALA A 222 8.64 0.06 21.49
C ALA A 222 9.44 1.00 22.41
N SER A 223 10.66 1.39 22.02
CA SER A 223 11.49 2.29 22.82
C SER A 223 10.88 3.69 23.01
N ALA A 224 10.15 4.19 22.00
CA ALA A 224 9.43 5.44 22.10
C ALA A 224 8.23 5.31 23.06
N ALA A 225 7.46 4.22 22.95
CA ALA A 225 6.35 3.93 23.86
C ALA A 225 6.85 3.84 25.32
N GLU A 226 7.96 3.13 25.55
CA GLU A 226 8.56 3.00 26.88
C GLU A 226 8.92 4.37 27.46
N TYR A 227 9.58 5.21 26.68
CA TYR A 227 9.97 6.54 27.13
C TYR A 227 8.76 7.44 27.41
N LEU A 228 7.79 7.48 26.50
CA LEU A 228 6.64 8.38 26.55
C LEU A 228 5.63 7.99 27.64
N LEU A 229 5.45 6.69 27.91
CA LEU A 229 4.61 6.19 29.00
C LEU A 229 5.35 6.05 30.34
N LYS A 230 6.67 6.35 30.37
CA LYS A 230 7.54 6.10 31.53
C LYS A 230 7.55 4.62 31.95
N PHE A 231 7.47 3.73 30.97
CA PHE A 231 7.58 2.30 31.18
C PHE A 231 9.03 1.94 31.61
N PRO A 232 9.24 1.02 32.57
CA PRO A 232 10.57 0.63 33.01
C PRO A 232 11.41 0.04 31.87
N GLN A 233 12.63 0.56 31.68
CA GLN A 233 13.56 0.11 30.64
C GLN A 233 14.49 -1.00 31.15
N THR A 234 13.93 -2.14 31.59
CA THR A 234 14.74 -3.31 31.99
C THR A 234 14.91 -4.29 30.82
N ARG A 235 16.07 -4.96 30.71
CA ARG A 235 16.40 -5.83 29.56
C ARG A 235 15.43 -6.99 29.36
N ASP A 236 14.79 -7.47 30.41
CA ASP A 236 13.94 -8.66 30.39
C ASP A 236 12.43 -8.36 30.40
N GLN A 237 12.01 -7.10 30.65
CA GLN A 237 10.58 -6.72 30.77
C GLN A 237 10.13 -5.61 29.80
N GLY A 238 10.93 -5.31 28.77
CA GLY A 238 10.59 -4.26 27.78
C GLY A 238 9.38 -4.57 26.89
N LEU A 239 8.84 -3.53 26.26
CA LEU A 239 7.72 -3.64 25.33
C LEU A 239 8.18 -4.29 24.01
N LYS A 240 7.32 -5.14 23.44
CA LYS A 240 7.53 -5.78 22.14
C LYS A 240 6.30 -5.60 21.27
N VAL A 241 6.51 -5.16 20.02
CA VAL A 241 5.41 -5.04 19.06
C VAL A 241 4.93 -6.44 18.65
N ASP A 242 3.61 -6.64 18.57
CA ASP A 242 3.00 -7.86 18.05
C ASP A 242 3.38 -8.11 16.58
N GLU A 243 3.28 -9.35 16.14
CA GLU A 243 3.62 -9.87 14.81
C GLU A 243 5.12 -10.05 14.55
N GLU A 244 5.56 -11.31 14.54
CA GLU A 244 6.89 -11.69 14.03
C GLU A 244 6.82 -11.89 12.51
N HIS A 245 7.64 -11.14 11.77
CA HIS A 245 7.68 -11.22 10.31
C HIS A 245 8.86 -12.09 9.87
N SER A 246 8.61 -12.88 8.83
CA SER A 246 9.61 -13.73 8.17
C SER A 246 9.71 -13.37 6.69
N VAL A 247 10.82 -13.75 6.05
CA VAL A 247 11.07 -13.42 4.64
C VAL A 247 10.00 -14.02 3.71
N ASN A 248 9.53 -15.25 4.01
CA ASN A 248 8.69 -16.05 3.11
C ASN A 248 7.47 -16.71 3.81
N LEU A 249 7.16 -16.29 5.03
CA LEU A 249 6.02 -16.83 5.80
C LEU A 249 5.14 -15.68 6.28
N LEU A 250 3.83 -15.94 6.32
CA LEU A 250 2.88 -14.99 6.91
C LEU A 250 3.25 -14.71 8.37
N PRO A 251 3.03 -13.47 8.86
CA PRO A 251 3.42 -13.10 10.20
C PRO A 251 2.66 -13.87 11.27
N THR A 252 3.33 -14.16 12.39
CA THR A 252 2.74 -14.85 13.55
C THR A 252 2.54 -13.89 14.70
N LYS A 253 1.38 -13.95 15.36
CA LYS A 253 1.05 -13.13 16.53
C LYS A 253 1.41 -13.83 17.84
N SER A 254 1.81 -13.05 18.84
CA SER A 254 2.09 -13.55 20.19
C SER A 254 0.81 -13.78 21.00
N ILE A 255 0.90 -14.64 22.02
CA ILE A 255 -0.16 -14.89 23.00
C ILE A 255 0.16 -14.07 24.25
N VAL A 256 -0.83 -13.35 24.77
CA VAL A 256 -0.72 -12.55 26.00
C VAL A 256 -1.27 -13.36 27.17
N GLU A 257 -0.44 -13.54 28.20
CA GLU A 257 -0.84 -14.18 29.44
C GLU A 257 -1.59 -13.21 30.36
N ASP A 258 -2.41 -13.75 31.27
CA ASP A 258 -3.05 -12.96 32.31
C ASP A 258 -2.01 -12.28 33.22
N GLY A 259 -2.25 -11.02 33.58
CA GLY A 259 -1.25 -10.14 34.21
C GLY A 259 -0.36 -9.39 33.22
N GLY A 260 -0.44 -9.73 31.93
CA GLY A 260 0.23 -9.02 30.85
C GLY A 260 -0.28 -7.59 30.64
N THR A 261 0.59 -6.73 30.10
CA THR A 261 0.28 -5.36 29.70
C THR A 261 0.20 -5.26 28.19
N VAL A 262 -0.83 -4.59 27.70
CA VAL A 262 -1.03 -4.30 26.28
C VAL A 262 -0.96 -2.79 26.07
N VAL A 263 -0.11 -2.32 25.17
CA VAL A 263 -0.05 -0.91 24.76
C VAL A 263 -0.47 -0.80 23.31
N ILE A 264 -1.35 0.15 23.00
CA ILE A 264 -1.83 0.37 21.64
C ILE A 264 -1.42 1.76 21.17
N HIS A 265 -0.81 1.83 19.98
CA HIS A 265 -0.37 3.06 19.34
C HIS A 265 -1.22 3.40 18.11
N ASN A 266 -1.51 4.69 17.94
CA ASN A 266 -2.21 5.25 16.79
C ASN A 266 -1.30 6.23 16.04
N SER A 267 -0.89 5.88 14.82
CA SER A 267 -0.09 6.74 13.94
C SER A 267 -0.93 7.63 13.01
N LEU A 268 -2.25 7.69 13.21
CA LEU A 268 -3.12 8.66 12.54
C LEU A 268 -3.19 9.95 13.38
N GLY A 269 -3.43 11.07 12.68
CA GLY A 269 -3.48 12.40 13.29
C GLY A 269 -4.79 12.72 13.99
N TYR A 270 -5.73 11.78 14.08
CA TYR A 270 -7.02 11.93 14.76
C TYR A 270 -7.26 10.79 15.75
N GLU A 271 -8.03 11.06 16.79
CA GLU A 271 -8.51 10.04 17.73
C GLU A 271 -9.38 9.02 17.01
N ARG A 272 -9.20 7.73 17.32
CA ARG A 272 -10.01 6.66 16.73
C ARG A 272 -10.58 5.73 17.78
N SER A 273 -11.78 5.23 17.50
CA SER A 273 -12.41 4.14 18.23
C SER A 273 -12.56 2.95 17.30
N GLU A 274 -11.87 1.85 17.57
CA GLU A 274 -11.82 0.68 16.71
C GLU A 274 -11.82 -0.62 17.53
N VAL A 275 -12.34 -1.71 16.95
CA VAL A 275 -12.24 -3.04 17.54
C VAL A 275 -10.82 -3.57 17.37
N VAL A 276 -10.16 -3.85 18.48
CA VAL A 276 -8.83 -4.45 18.54
C VAL A 276 -8.97 -5.88 19.07
N CYS A 277 -8.30 -6.82 18.42
CA CYS A 277 -8.31 -8.23 18.82
C CYS A 277 -6.88 -8.73 19.05
N ILE A 278 -6.65 -9.33 20.22
CA ILE A 278 -5.37 -9.92 20.64
C ILE A 278 -5.56 -11.40 20.96
N TYR A 279 -4.48 -12.18 20.88
CA TYR A 279 -4.50 -13.57 21.33
C TYR A 279 -4.16 -13.67 22.81
N VAL A 280 -4.93 -14.46 23.55
CA VAL A 280 -4.78 -14.69 24.99
C VAL A 280 -4.78 -16.19 25.30
N SER A 281 -4.17 -16.57 26.42
CA SER A 281 -3.97 -17.97 26.82
C SER A 281 -5.16 -18.57 27.58
N SER A 282 -6.07 -17.75 28.09
CA SER A 282 -7.21 -18.20 28.91
C SER A 282 -8.55 -17.78 28.34
N PHE A 283 -9.52 -18.68 28.40
CA PHE A 283 -10.92 -18.42 28.04
C PHE A 283 -11.57 -17.34 28.93
N LYS A 284 -11.04 -17.15 30.13
CA LYS A 284 -11.52 -16.16 31.11
C LYS A 284 -10.76 -14.84 31.07
N SER A 285 -9.79 -14.69 30.17
CA SER A 285 -9.07 -13.44 30.02
C SER A 285 -10.03 -12.29 29.69
N SER A 286 -9.76 -11.15 30.29
CA SER A 286 -10.47 -9.89 30.10
C SER A 286 -9.47 -8.74 30.10
N ILE A 287 -9.90 -7.57 29.63
CA ILE A 287 -9.08 -6.37 29.56
C ILE A 287 -9.71 -5.20 30.30
N ALA A 288 -8.85 -4.42 30.97
CA ALA A 288 -9.21 -3.19 31.68
C ALA A 288 -8.24 -2.05 31.33
N CYS A 289 -8.70 -0.81 31.50
CA CYS A 289 -7.91 0.41 31.32
C CYS A 289 -8.11 1.30 32.54
N ASP A 290 -7.01 1.81 33.11
CA ASP A 290 -7.05 2.66 34.31
C ASP A 290 -7.76 4.01 34.07
N GLU A 291 -7.85 4.46 32.81
CA GLU A 291 -8.45 5.75 32.42
C GLU A 291 -9.98 5.71 32.26
N SER A 292 -10.61 4.53 32.34
CA SER A 292 -12.06 4.38 32.18
C SER A 292 -12.68 3.74 33.41
N ASP A 293 -13.47 4.51 34.15
CA ASP A 293 -14.35 4.00 35.22
C ASP A 293 -15.46 3.06 34.67
N SER A 294 -15.64 3.03 33.35
CA SER A 294 -16.65 2.21 32.67
C SER A 294 -16.11 0.88 32.14
N HIS A 295 -16.94 -0.16 32.20
CA HIS A 295 -16.65 -1.48 31.64
C HIS A 295 -16.38 -1.38 30.12
N ILE A 296 -15.20 -1.84 29.67
CA ILE A 296 -14.82 -1.86 28.25
C ILE A 296 -15.64 -2.95 27.54
N PRO A 297 -16.41 -2.60 26.48
CA PRO A 297 -17.08 -3.60 25.66
C PRO A 297 -16.07 -4.56 25.04
N GLN A 298 -16.21 -5.85 25.35
CA GLN A 298 -15.27 -6.90 24.97
C GLN A 298 -15.96 -8.25 24.78
N GLN A 299 -15.36 -9.13 23.99
CA GLN A 299 -15.79 -10.52 23.80
C GLN A 299 -14.59 -11.46 23.69
N ILE A 300 -14.80 -12.73 24.07
CA ILE A 300 -13.86 -13.82 23.84
C ILE A 300 -14.40 -14.75 22.73
N ALA A 301 -13.54 -15.13 21.79
CA ALA A 301 -13.85 -16.00 20.66
C ALA A 301 -12.79 -17.08 20.48
N PRO A 302 -13.11 -18.22 19.83
CA PRO A 302 -12.11 -19.24 19.53
C PRO A 302 -11.16 -18.77 18.44
N VAL A 303 -9.89 -19.20 18.51
CA VAL A 303 -8.99 -19.12 17.36
C VAL A 303 -9.17 -20.37 16.50
N LEU A 304 -9.38 -20.17 15.20
CA LEU A 304 -9.55 -21.27 14.25
C LEU A 304 -8.23 -21.60 13.56
N SER A 305 -7.93 -22.88 13.47
CA SER A 305 -6.79 -23.42 12.74
C SER A 305 -7.25 -24.35 11.62
N VAL A 306 -6.42 -24.47 10.59
CA VAL A 306 -6.61 -25.44 9.51
C VAL A 306 -5.32 -26.28 9.44
N PRO A 307 -5.33 -27.50 9.99
CA PRO A 307 -4.21 -28.42 9.87
C PRO A 307 -3.85 -28.66 8.40
N THR A 308 -2.56 -28.88 8.13
CA THR A 308 -2.07 -29.15 6.78
C THR A 308 -2.83 -30.32 6.15
N GLY A 309 -3.36 -30.11 4.95
CA GLY A 309 -4.16 -31.12 4.22
C GLY A 309 -5.64 -31.19 4.61
N SER A 310 -6.09 -30.41 5.60
CA SER A 310 -7.50 -30.33 5.99
C SER A 310 -8.30 -29.35 5.12
N GLN A 311 -9.56 -29.70 4.83
CA GLN A 311 -10.58 -28.80 4.28
C GLN A 311 -11.59 -28.33 5.35
N ARG A 312 -11.27 -28.53 6.63
CA ARG A 312 -12.11 -28.16 7.78
C ARG A 312 -11.31 -27.35 8.80
N PHE A 313 -12.02 -26.46 9.49
CA PHE A 313 -11.51 -25.71 10.62
C PHE A 313 -11.56 -26.52 11.91
N PHE A 314 -10.62 -26.23 12.81
CA PHE A 314 -10.55 -26.75 14.17
C PHE A 314 -10.41 -25.57 15.14
N ILE A 315 -11.00 -25.69 16.32
CA ILE A 315 -10.81 -24.72 17.41
C ILE A 315 -9.50 -25.05 18.13
N ASP A 316 -8.65 -24.05 18.28
CA ASP A 316 -7.44 -24.14 19.10
C ASP A 316 -7.83 -24.23 20.59
N LYS A 317 -7.12 -25.04 21.38
CA LYS A 317 -7.51 -25.37 22.77
C LYS A 317 -6.93 -24.39 23.79
N ASP A 318 -5.73 -23.90 23.55
CA ASP A 318 -4.97 -23.09 24.51
C ASP A 318 -4.76 -21.67 23.98
N LYS A 319 -5.63 -21.24 23.05
CA LYS A 319 -5.51 -19.98 22.34
C LYS A 319 -6.87 -19.39 22.00
N PHE A 320 -7.11 -18.19 22.52
CA PHE A 320 -8.37 -17.48 22.38
C PHE A 320 -8.15 -16.10 21.77
N GLU A 321 -9.17 -15.54 21.13
CA GLU A 321 -9.15 -14.18 20.60
C GLU A 321 -10.01 -13.28 21.50
N LEU A 322 -9.37 -12.31 22.16
CA LEU A 322 -10.04 -11.28 22.96
C LEU A 322 -10.18 -10.02 22.10
N CYS A 323 -11.41 -9.67 21.72
CA CYS A 323 -11.74 -8.47 20.97
C CYS A 323 -12.41 -7.43 21.86
N PHE A 324 -11.99 -6.16 21.77
CA PHE A 324 -12.51 -5.07 22.58
C PHE A 324 -12.48 -3.74 21.83
N VAL A 325 -13.32 -2.79 22.25
CA VAL A 325 -13.35 -1.44 21.66
C VAL A 325 -12.27 -0.58 22.31
N ALA A 326 -11.23 -0.25 21.53
CA ALA A 326 -10.14 0.62 21.98
C ALA A 326 -10.38 2.06 21.52
N LYS A 327 -10.17 3.03 22.40
CA LYS A 327 -10.22 4.47 22.09
C LYS A 327 -8.81 5.04 22.20
N ILE A 328 -8.21 5.40 21.08
CA ILE A 328 -6.77 5.63 20.97
C ILE A 328 -6.50 7.07 20.52
N PRO A 329 -5.75 7.88 21.29
CA PRO A 329 -5.49 9.29 20.97
C PRO A 329 -4.62 9.46 19.71
N PRO A 330 -4.66 10.64 19.05
CA PRO A 330 -3.84 10.92 17.88
C PRO A 330 -2.34 10.91 18.21
N PHE A 331 -1.56 10.26 17.35
CA PHE A 331 -0.10 10.05 17.54
C PHE A 331 0.28 9.58 18.95
N GLY A 332 -0.61 8.84 19.61
CA GLY A 332 -0.53 8.56 21.02
C GLY A 332 -0.53 7.07 21.34
N PHE A 333 -0.33 6.78 22.62
CA PHE A 333 -0.27 5.45 23.19
C PHE A 333 -1.28 5.32 24.32
N ILE A 334 -1.91 4.16 24.45
CA ILE A 334 -2.80 3.85 25.57
C ILE A 334 -2.49 2.45 26.10
N LYS A 335 -2.46 2.32 27.42
CA LYS A 335 -2.13 1.11 28.17
C LYS A 335 -3.39 0.42 28.65
N TYR A 336 -3.40 -0.89 28.53
CA TYR A 336 -4.41 -1.81 29.03
C TYR A 336 -3.75 -2.94 29.83
N LYS A 337 -4.52 -3.53 30.75
CA LYS A 337 -4.10 -4.69 31.52
C LYS A 337 -4.98 -5.89 31.19
N VAL A 338 -4.35 -7.03 30.93
CA VAL A 338 -5.02 -8.33 30.77
C VAL A 338 -5.09 -9.01 32.13
N PHE A 339 -6.23 -9.58 32.48
CA PHE A 339 -6.45 -10.26 33.76
C PHE A 339 -7.52 -11.35 33.62
N GLU A 340 -7.48 -12.34 34.51
CA GLU A 340 -8.55 -13.34 34.63
C GLU A 340 -9.77 -12.70 35.28
N ALA A 341 -10.91 -12.67 34.59
CA ALA A 341 -12.14 -12.07 35.13
C ALA A 341 -12.87 -13.01 36.09
N GLU A 342 -13.38 -12.45 37.20
CA GLU A 342 -14.24 -13.17 38.16
C GLU A 342 -15.63 -13.51 37.58
N SER A 343 -16.09 -12.72 36.61
CA SER A 343 -17.33 -12.95 35.86
C SER A 343 -17.01 -13.20 34.39
N ALA A 344 -17.84 -14.00 33.71
CA ALA A 344 -17.56 -14.40 32.33
C ALA A 344 -17.58 -13.19 31.38
N THR A 345 -16.46 -12.94 30.69
CA THR A 345 -16.39 -12.15 29.47
C THR A 345 -17.47 -12.61 28.49
N SER A 346 -18.05 -11.71 27.69
CA SER A 346 -19.05 -12.12 26.68
C SER A 346 -18.45 -13.15 25.73
N VAL A 347 -19.02 -14.36 25.71
CA VAL A 347 -18.52 -15.48 24.90
C VAL A 347 -19.22 -15.47 23.54
N ALA A 348 -18.44 -15.50 22.46
CA ALA A 348 -18.99 -15.61 21.11
C ALA A 348 -19.59 -17.00 20.87
N LYS A 349 -20.74 -17.04 20.18
CA LYS A 349 -21.39 -18.29 19.76
C LYS A 349 -20.69 -18.83 18.52
N VAL A 350 -20.63 -20.17 18.41
CA VAL A 350 -19.97 -20.84 17.31
C VAL A 350 -20.95 -21.74 16.57
N GLU A 351 -21.13 -21.50 15.28
CA GLU A 351 -21.90 -22.36 14.39
C GLU A 351 -21.04 -22.80 13.21
N SER A 352 -21.16 -24.04 12.76
CA SER A 352 -20.29 -24.57 11.70
C SER A 352 -21.06 -25.46 10.73
N SER A 353 -20.68 -25.38 9.46
CA SER A 353 -21.15 -26.29 8.40
C SER A 353 -20.79 -27.77 8.66
N THR A 354 -19.81 -28.03 9.52
CA THR A 354 -19.35 -29.37 9.89
C THR A 354 -19.31 -29.55 11.40
N LEU A 355 -19.36 -30.80 11.88
CA LEU A 355 -19.21 -31.08 13.31
C LEU A 355 -17.86 -30.54 13.84
N MET A 356 -17.90 -29.83 14.96
CA MET A 356 -16.74 -29.29 15.65
C MET A 356 -16.85 -29.57 17.15
N GLU A 357 -15.73 -29.95 17.76
CA GLU A 357 -15.66 -30.24 19.20
C GLU A 357 -14.84 -29.15 19.90
N SER A 358 -15.32 -28.68 21.05
CA SER A 358 -14.61 -27.76 21.94
C SER A 358 -15.07 -27.97 23.38
N SER A 359 -14.14 -27.84 24.33
CA SER A 359 -14.42 -27.81 25.77
C SER A 359 -14.95 -26.46 26.24
N ASP A 360 -14.50 -25.38 25.60
CA ASP A 360 -14.68 -24.00 26.06
C ASP A 360 -15.83 -23.30 25.33
N PHE A 361 -16.12 -23.71 24.09
CA PHE A 361 -17.16 -23.11 23.26
C PHE A 361 -18.25 -24.13 22.91
N GLU A 362 -19.51 -23.73 23.09
CA GLU A 362 -20.66 -24.50 22.59
C GLU A 362 -20.75 -24.35 21.06
N ALA A 363 -20.13 -25.28 20.33
CA ALA A 363 -20.17 -25.31 18.87
C ALA A 363 -21.36 -26.13 18.36
N LYS A 364 -22.17 -25.52 17.48
CA LYS A 364 -23.36 -26.16 16.87
C LYS A 364 -23.20 -26.36 15.38
N ILE A 365 -23.82 -27.40 14.84
CA ILE A 365 -23.95 -27.54 13.38
C ILE A 365 -24.97 -26.51 12.89
N PHE A 366 -24.55 -25.70 11.92
CA PHE A 366 -25.41 -24.73 11.26
C PHE A 366 -26.55 -25.46 10.52
N SER A 367 -27.78 -25.06 10.80
CA SER A 367 -29.00 -25.62 10.18
C SER A 367 -29.95 -24.54 9.64
N GLY A 368 -29.49 -23.28 9.61
CA GLY A 368 -30.27 -22.15 9.11
C GLY A 368 -30.43 -22.18 7.58
N SER A 369 -31.47 -21.51 7.08
CA SER A 369 -31.70 -21.31 5.65
C SER A 369 -30.98 -20.08 5.08
N SER A 370 -30.45 -19.20 5.93
CA SER A 370 -29.68 -18.02 5.56
C SER A 370 -28.59 -17.74 6.60
N ILE A 371 -27.43 -17.27 6.15
CA ILE A 371 -26.37 -16.75 7.02
C ILE A 371 -26.40 -15.23 6.92
N GLU A 372 -26.49 -14.54 8.06
CA GLU A 372 -26.45 -13.07 8.12
C GLU A 372 -25.54 -12.61 9.24
N LEU A 373 -24.62 -11.70 8.93
CA LEU A 373 -23.83 -10.96 9.92
C LEU A 373 -24.33 -9.52 9.91
N SER A 374 -24.55 -8.93 11.09
CA SER A 374 -25.09 -7.57 11.20
C SER A 374 -24.58 -6.82 12.43
N ASN A 375 -24.57 -5.50 12.33
CA ASN A 375 -24.39 -4.56 13.43
C ASN A 375 -25.49 -3.48 13.35
N GLU A 376 -25.31 -2.36 14.05
CA GLU A 376 -26.27 -1.25 14.10
C GLU A 376 -26.42 -0.49 12.76
N ILE A 377 -25.44 -0.61 11.86
CA ILE A 377 -25.32 0.18 10.63
C ILE A 377 -25.57 -0.66 9.38
N ILE A 378 -25.14 -1.93 9.37
CA ILE A 378 -25.11 -2.76 8.17
C ILE A 378 -25.54 -4.20 8.46
N SER A 379 -26.02 -4.88 7.42
CA SER A 379 -26.10 -6.34 7.40
C SER A 379 -25.59 -6.93 6.09
N ALA A 380 -24.99 -8.12 6.18
CA ALA A 380 -24.42 -8.85 5.07
C ALA A 380 -24.93 -10.28 5.09
N LYS A 381 -25.45 -10.75 3.93
CA LYS A 381 -25.90 -12.14 3.79
C LYS A 381 -24.88 -12.96 3.03
N PHE A 382 -24.80 -14.23 3.39
CA PHE A 382 -23.85 -15.17 2.83
C PHE A 382 -24.58 -16.41 2.31
N ASN A 383 -24.07 -16.93 1.20
CA ASN A 383 -24.62 -18.11 0.57
C ASN A 383 -24.36 -19.34 1.44
N VAL A 384 -25.42 -20.07 1.82
CA VAL A 384 -25.33 -21.24 2.72
C VAL A 384 -24.52 -22.43 2.16
N ARG A 385 -24.23 -22.45 0.86
CA ARG A 385 -23.42 -23.53 0.24
C ARG A 385 -21.96 -23.14 0.10
N SER A 386 -21.68 -21.95 -0.43
CA SER A 386 -20.29 -21.51 -0.64
C SER A 386 -19.67 -20.82 0.58
N GLY A 387 -20.50 -20.26 1.46
CA GLY A 387 -20.09 -19.37 2.55
C GLY A 387 -19.80 -17.93 2.11
N PHE A 388 -19.79 -17.63 0.80
CA PHE A 388 -19.38 -16.31 0.29
C PHE A 388 -20.49 -15.26 0.39
N LEU A 389 -20.06 -13.99 0.40
CA LEU A 389 -20.94 -12.82 0.41
C LEU A 389 -21.90 -12.85 -0.79
N GLU A 390 -23.17 -12.59 -0.52
CA GLU A 390 -24.25 -12.57 -1.50
C GLU A 390 -24.90 -11.18 -1.59
N SER A 391 -25.04 -10.49 -0.45
CA SER A 391 -25.61 -9.14 -0.42
C SER A 391 -25.05 -8.31 0.73
N TYR A 392 -25.15 -6.99 0.55
CA TYR A 392 -24.83 -5.97 1.54
C TYR A 392 -26.02 -5.00 1.60
N LYS A 393 -26.58 -4.81 2.80
CA LYS A 393 -27.62 -3.85 3.13
C LYS A 393 -27.13 -2.80 4.16
N LEU A 394 -27.46 -1.54 3.91
CA LEU A 394 -27.42 -0.47 4.93
C LEU A 394 -28.70 -0.51 5.79
N SER A 395 -28.63 -0.19 7.08
CA SER A 395 -29.76 -0.33 8.01
C SER A 395 -30.99 0.50 7.61
N ASP A 396 -30.78 1.65 6.99
CA ASP A 396 -31.80 2.55 6.44
C ASP A 396 -32.00 2.43 4.91
N GLY A 397 -31.24 1.57 4.25
CA GLY A 397 -31.19 1.44 2.79
C GLY A 397 -31.79 0.15 2.23
N SER A 398 -31.73 0.02 0.91
CA SER A 398 -32.09 -1.22 0.20
C SER A 398 -30.97 -2.25 0.24
N GLU A 399 -31.36 -3.52 0.27
CA GLU A 399 -30.43 -4.63 0.09
C GLU A 399 -29.84 -4.59 -1.32
N THR A 400 -28.51 -4.60 -1.40
CA THR A 400 -27.76 -4.53 -2.66
C THR A 400 -27.09 -5.88 -2.91
N PRO A 401 -27.36 -6.56 -4.03
CA PRO A 401 -26.64 -7.77 -4.40
C PRO A 401 -25.15 -7.47 -4.59
N VAL A 402 -24.31 -8.23 -3.88
CA VAL A 402 -22.84 -8.17 -3.97
C VAL A 402 -22.35 -9.62 -3.95
N GLU A 403 -22.50 -10.28 -5.10
CA GLU A 403 -22.17 -11.70 -5.24
C GLU A 403 -20.65 -11.87 -5.36
N MET A 404 -20.04 -12.42 -4.31
CA MET A 404 -18.62 -12.74 -4.29
C MET A 404 -18.37 -14.16 -4.83
N SER A 405 -17.35 -14.29 -5.66
CA SER A 405 -16.87 -15.57 -6.17
C SER A 405 -15.37 -15.54 -6.43
N PHE A 406 -14.76 -16.71 -6.59
CA PHE A 406 -13.36 -16.84 -6.99
C PHE A 406 -13.28 -17.48 -8.37
N VAL A 407 -12.40 -16.95 -9.20
CA VAL A 407 -12.19 -17.37 -10.58
C VAL A 407 -10.70 -17.53 -10.86
N HIS A 408 -10.36 -18.15 -11.98
CA HIS A 408 -8.99 -18.20 -12.45
C HIS A 408 -8.87 -17.99 -13.95
N TYR A 409 -7.72 -17.45 -14.36
CA TYR A 409 -7.27 -17.40 -15.75
C TYR A 409 -6.20 -18.46 -15.98
N GLY A 410 -6.16 -19.02 -17.20
CA GLY A 410 -5.00 -19.76 -17.68
C GLY A 410 -4.06 -18.85 -18.48
N ALA A 411 -2.84 -19.30 -18.75
CA ALA A 411 -1.96 -18.64 -19.70
C ALA A 411 -2.19 -19.21 -21.12
N ARG A 412 -2.16 -18.36 -22.15
CA ARG A 412 -2.19 -18.83 -23.55
C ARG A 412 -0.99 -19.75 -23.86
N GLY A 413 -1.13 -20.61 -24.86
CA GLY A 413 -0.03 -21.43 -25.39
C GLY A 413 0.63 -20.83 -26.64
N HIS A 414 1.77 -21.38 -27.06
CA HIS A 414 2.43 -21.01 -28.32
C HIS A 414 1.54 -21.29 -29.54
N GLY A 415 1.66 -20.47 -30.59
CA GLY A 415 0.94 -20.64 -31.85
C GLY A 415 -0.51 -20.17 -31.88
N HIS A 416 -1.01 -19.54 -30.82
CA HIS A 416 -2.38 -19.02 -30.73
C HIS A 416 -2.61 -17.61 -31.34
N LEU A 417 -1.70 -17.10 -32.17
CA LEU A 417 -1.73 -15.71 -32.64
C LEU A 417 -2.04 -15.54 -34.13
N LYS A 418 -2.99 -14.63 -34.43
CA LYS A 418 -3.28 -14.12 -35.77
C LYS A 418 -2.23 -13.09 -36.27
N SER A 419 -1.39 -12.51 -35.39
CA SER A 419 -0.36 -11.52 -35.77
C SER A 419 0.69 -11.08 -34.71
N GLY A 420 0.76 -11.61 -33.47
CA GLY A 420 1.44 -10.94 -32.33
C GLY A 420 2.62 -11.64 -31.63
N GLY A 421 3.52 -12.31 -32.35
CA GLY A 421 4.67 -13.02 -31.72
C GLY A 421 4.30 -14.37 -31.11
N ASP A 422 5.10 -14.88 -30.18
CA ASP A 422 4.90 -16.19 -29.53
C ASP A 422 5.10 -16.12 -27.99
N ASP A 423 5.11 -14.89 -27.44
CA ASP A 423 5.32 -14.65 -26.00
C ASP A 423 4.08 -15.06 -25.20
N LEU A 424 4.31 -15.52 -23.97
CA LEU A 424 3.31 -16.03 -23.05
C LEU A 424 3.23 -15.15 -21.80
N SER A 425 2.25 -15.39 -20.93
CA SER A 425 2.22 -14.75 -19.60
C SER A 425 3.54 -15.03 -18.85
N GLY A 426 4.10 -14.02 -18.21
CA GLY A 426 5.28 -14.10 -17.35
C GLY A 426 5.22 -13.01 -16.29
N ALA A 427 6.32 -12.66 -15.63
CA ALA A 427 6.31 -11.70 -14.52
C ALA A 427 5.74 -10.31 -14.88
N TYR A 428 5.90 -9.87 -16.13
CA TYR A 428 5.42 -8.58 -16.63
C TYR A 428 4.08 -8.72 -17.34
N LEU A 429 3.99 -9.65 -18.29
CA LEU A 429 2.86 -9.76 -19.20
C LEU A 429 1.72 -10.58 -18.60
N PHE A 430 0.49 -10.12 -18.82
CA PHE A 430 -0.72 -10.91 -18.61
C PHE A 430 -1.36 -11.22 -19.95
N LEU A 431 -1.30 -12.49 -20.37
CA LEU A 431 -1.75 -12.98 -21.67
C LEU A 431 -2.63 -14.21 -21.48
N PRO A 432 -3.88 -14.01 -21.03
CA PRO A 432 -4.75 -15.11 -20.65
C PRO A 432 -5.20 -15.97 -21.83
N ASP A 433 -5.59 -17.22 -21.55
CA ASP A 433 -6.16 -18.17 -22.53
C ASP A 433 -7.64 -17.88 -22.87
N GLY A 434 -8.23 -16.85 -22.28
CA GLY A 434 -9.63 -16.44 -22.49
C GLY A 434 -10.21 -15.76 -21.26
N GLU A 435 -11.55 -15.75 -21.19
CA GLU A 435 -12.30 -15.30 -20.01
C GLU A 435 -12.04 -16.21 -18.79
N ALA A 436 -12.13 -15.64 -17.58
CA ALA A 436 -11.91 -16.38 -16.36
C ALA A 436 -12.91 -17.53 -16.17
N LYS A 437 -12.43 -18.65 -15.65
CA LYS A 437 -13.23 -19.84 -15.31
C LYS A 437 -13.56 -19.83 -13.80
N PRO A 438 -14.82 -20.14 -13.40
CA PRO A 438 -15.19 -20.17 -11.98
C PRO A 438 -14.52 -21.33 -11.25
N LEU A 439 -14.14 -21.11 -9.99
CA LEU A 439 -13.65 -22.17 -9.11
C LEU A 439 -14.82 -22.88 -8.41
N SER A 440 -14.61 -24.17 -8.08
CA SER A 440 -15.64 -24.99 -7.47
C SER A 440 -15.80 -24.69 -5.98
N ASN A 441 -17.04 -24.42 -5.57
CA ASN A 441 -17.40 -24.19 -4.17
C ASN A 441 -18.00 -25.44 -3.50
N ALA A 442 -18.00 -26.58 -4.18
CA ALA A 442 -18.74 -27.78 -3.76
C ALA A 442 -18.23 -28.39 -2.44
N GLU A 443 -16.96 -28.17 -2.12
CA GLU A 443 -16.30 -28.70 -0.92
C GLU A 443 -16.03 -27.60 0.13
N ASN A 444 -16.64 -26.42 -0.04
CA ASN A 444 -16.44 -25.34 0.91
C ASN A 444 -17.01 -25.72 2.28
N SER A 445 -16.30 -25.35 3.34
CA SER A 445 -16.79 -25.38 4.71
C SER A 445 -16.65 -24.01 5.34
N PHE A 446 -17.53 -23.71 6.29
CA PHE A 446 -17.49 -22.45 7.02
C PHE A 446 -17.77 -22.62 8.52
N VAL A 447 -17.29 -21.64 9.29
CA VAL A 447 -17.54 -21.44 10.72
C VAL A 447 -17.97 -19.99 10.95
N ILE A 448 -19.08 -19.80 11.63
CA ILE A 448 -19.63 -18.51 12.04
C ILE A 448 -19.29 -18.30 13.52
N ILE A 449 -18.74 -17.14 13.81
CA ILE A 449 -18.50 -16.65 15.17
C ILE A 449 -19.40 -15.43 15.37
N ASP A 450 -20.41 -15.55 16.23
CA ASP A 450 -21.38 -14.49 16.52
C ASP A 450 -21.18 -13.96 17.94
N GLY A 451 -20.56 -12.78 18.04
CA GLY A 451 -20.33 -12.07 19.29
C GLY A 451 -20.84 -10.62 19.23
N PRO A 452 -20.97 -9.94 20.39
CA PRO A 452 -21.52 -8.59 20.48
C PRO A 452 -20.60 -7.47 19.96
N ILE A 453 -19.29 -7.71 19.89
CA ILE A 453 -18.27 -6.74 19.44
C ILE A 453 -17.86 -6.98 17.99
N ARG A 454 -17.71 -8.26 17.61
CA ARG A 454 -17.33 -8.71 16.27
C ARG A 454 -18.10 -9.96 15.91
N LYS A 455 -18.63 -9.95 14.69
CA LYS A 455 -19.21 -11.13 14.04
C LYS A 455 -18.38 -11.50 12.83
N SER A 456 -18.12 -12.78 12.65
CA SER A 456 -17.24 -13.26 11.57
C SER A 456 -17.74 -14.56 10.97
N ILE A 457 -17.47 -14.76 9.68
CA ILE A 457 -17.52 -16.05 9.02
C ILE A 457 -16.13 -16.39 8.47
N TYR A 458 -15.68 -17.61 8.77
CA TYR A 458 -14.43 -18.18 8.27
C TYR A 458 -14.76 -19.25 7.26
N ILE A 459 -14.15 -19.20 6.07
CA ILE A 459 -14.49 -20.06 4.94
C ILE A 459 -13.22 -20.77 4.47
N LYS A 460 -13.33 -22.07 4.24
CA LYS A 460 -12.27 -22.92 3.69
C LYS A 460 -12.74 -23.44 2.34
N GLY A 461 -11.95 -23.17 1.30
CA GLY A 461 -12.29 -23.47 -0.11
C GLY A 461 -12.52 -22.19 -0.93
N PRO A 462 -12.26 -22.17 -2.25
CA PRO A 462 -12.03 -23.33 -3.12
C PRO A 462 -10.69 -24.03 -2.86
N LYS A 463 -10.64 -25.35 -3.08
CA LYS A 463 -9.48 -26.19 -2.78
C LYS A 463 -8.33 -25.96 -3.75
N GLU A 464 -8.62 -25.51 -4.96
CA GLU A 464 -7.67 -25.26 -6.04
C GLU A 464 -6.68 -24.14 -5.65
N ILE A 465 -7.15 -23.14 -4.91
CA ILE A 465 -6.33 -22.03 -4.41
C ILE A 465 -6.06 -22.13 -2.91
N LEU A 466 -6.40 -23.29 -2.30
CA LEU A 466 -6.31 -23.57 -0.87
C LEU A 466 -6.83 -22.40 0.00
N LEU A 467 -7.92 -21.75 -0.41
CA LEU A 467 -8.40 -20.52 0.22
C LEU A 467 -8.72 -20.76 1.70
N THR A 468 -8.28 -19.85 2.54
CA THR A 468 -8.84 -19.58 3.87
C THR A 468 -9.25 -18.12 3.88
N GLN A 469 -10.55 -17.86 3.96
CA GLN A 469 -11.11 -16.52 4.02
C GLN A 469 -11.67 -16.24 5.41
N SER A 470 -11.51 -15.01 5.90
CA SER A 470 -12.35 -14.49 6.98
C SER A 470 -13.07 -13.23 6.52
N VAL A 471 -14.35 -13.15 6.85
CA VAL A 471 -15.18 -11.97 6.61
C VAL A 471 -15.76 -11.54 7.95
N SER A 472 -15.57 -10.29 8.35
CA SER A 472 -16.00 -9.79 9.67
C SER A 472 -16.67 -8.43 9.60
N ILE A 473 -17.64 -8.23 10.49
CA ILE A 473 -18.32 -6.96 10.76
C ILE A 473 -18.12 -6.63 12.24
N ASP A 474 -17.58 -5.43 12.47
CA ASP A 474 -17.33 -4.89 13.81
C ASP A 474 -18.49 -4.01 14.27
N ILE A 475 -18.74 -3.96 15.57
CA ILE A 475 -19.71 -3.04 16.17
C ILE A 475 -19.47 -1.58 15.70
N GLN A 476 -20.54 -0.84 15.40
CA GLN A 476 -20.48 0.55 14.93
C GLN A 476 -19.58 0.82 13.69
N ASN A 477 -19.33 -0.20 12.85
CA ASN A 477 -18.49 -0.07 11.65
C ASN A 477 -19.30 -0.32 10.36
N PRO A 478 -19.34 0.62 9.40
CA PRO A 478 -20.08 0.47 8.14
C PRO A 478 -19.27 -0.29 7.07
N THR A 479 -18.27 -1.08 7.44
CA THR A 479 -17.46 -1.83 6.48
C THR A 479 -17.45 -3.32 6.77
N ILE A 480 -17.33 -4.10 5.71
CA ILE A 480 -17.08 -5.54 5.78
C ILE A 480 -15.58 -5.76 5.56
N LEU A 481 -14.87 -6.27 6.58
CA LEU A 481 -13.46 -6.63 6.46
C LEU A 481 -13.33 -8.03 5.86
N ILE A 482 -12.55 -8.18 4.79
CA ILE A 482 -12.29 -9.44 4.10
C ILE A 482 -10.79 -9.71 4.14
N LYS A 483 -10.40 -10.90 4.59
CA LYS A 483 -9.03 -11.41 4.47
C LYS A 483 -9.05 -12.70 3.66
N ASN A 484 -8.30 -12.75 2.57
CA ASN A 484 -8.10 -13.97 1.79
C ASN A 484 -6.66 -14.45 1.95
N GLN A 485 -6.48 -15.65 2.48
CA GLN A 485 -5.20 -16.36 2.42
C GLN A 485 -5.27 -17.40 1.32
N VAL A 486 -4.53 -17.16 0.23
CA VAL A 486 -4.45 -18.04 -0.94
C VAL A 486 -3.10 -18.75 -1.00
N ASP A 487 -3.11 -19.96 -1.54
CA ASP A 487 -1.91 -20.73 -1.81
C ASP A 487 -2.10 -21.51 -3.11
N ILE A 488 -1.46 -21.01 -4.17
CA ILE A 488 -1.53 -21.56 -5.52
C ILE A 488 -0.25 -22.33 -5.91
N ARG A 489 0.61 -22.66 -4.94
CA ARG A 489 1.92 -23.30 -5.20
C ARG A 489 1.79 -24.67 -5.89
N SER A 490 0.64 -25.32 -5.77
CA SER A 490 0.32 -26.59 -6.43
C SER A 490 -0.18 -26.44 -7.87
N GLN A 491 -0.39 -25.21 -8.36
CA GLN A 491 -0.90 -24.93 -9.69
C GLN A 491 0.23 -24.70 -10.72
N GLY A 492 -0.12 -24.60 -12.00
CA GLY A 492 0.78 -24.21 -13.09
C GLY A 492 -0.02 -23.44 -14.15
N ASN A 493 0.56 -22.36 -14.69
CA ASN A 493 -0.13 -21.43 -15.59
C ASN A 493 -1.53 -21.03 -15.12
N PHE A 494 -1.57 -20.51 -13.89
CA PHE A 494 -2.79 -20.26 -13.13
C PHE A 494 -2.72 -18.90 -12.46
N GLU A 495 -3.71 -18.05 -12.73
CA GLU A 495 -3.82 -16.72 -12.14
C GLU A 495 -5.17 -16.58 -11.44
N ALA A 496 -5.17 -16.42 -10.12
CA ALA A 496 -6.37 -16.43 -9.27
C ALA A 496 -6.94 -15.02 -9.07
N ALA A 497 -8.26 -14.87 -9.06
CA ALA A 497 -8.93 -13.59 -8.77
C ALA A 497 -10.16 -13.75 -7.87
N MET A 498 -10.44 -12.71 -7.08
CA MET A 498 -11.72 -12.50 -6.41
C MET A 498 -12.60 -11.60 -7.29
N ARG A 499 -13.84 -12.02 -7.53
CA ARG A 499 -14.82 -11.29 -8.35
C ARG A 499 -16.03 -10.90 -7.51
N LEU A 500 -16.42 -9.64 -7.60
CA LEU A 500 -17.63 -9.07 -7.02
C LEU A 500 -18.57 -8.68 -8.16
N LYS A 501 -19.81 -9.18 -8.13
CA LYS A 501 -20.86 -8.80 -9.09
C LYS A 501 -21.97 -8.04 -8.38
N THR A 502 -22.38 -6.93 -8.97
CA THR A 502 -23.40 -6.04 -8.41
C THR A 502 -24.36 -5.54 -9.49
N GLY A 503 -25.47 -4.93 -9.06
CA GLY A 503 -26.34 -4.14 -9.92
C GLY A 503 -25.94 -2.67 -10.06
N ILE A 504 -24.78 -2.26 -9.52
CA ILE A 504 -24.30 -0.87 -9.55
C ILE A 504 -23.56 -0.62 -10.86
N ILE A 505 -24.23 0.03 -11.82
CA ILE A 505 -23.76 0.15 -13.20
C ILE A 505 -23.72 1.63 -13.64
N ASP A 506 -22.54 2.11 -14.06
CA ASP A 506 -22.33 3.39 -14.79
C ASP A 506 -21.71 3.11 -16.17
N GLY A 507 -22.51 2.49 -17.03
CA GLY A 507 -22.11 2.05 -18.36
C GLY A 507 -20.90 1.11 -18.31
N GLU A 508 -19.80 1.55 -18.94
CA GLU A 508 -18.54 0.81 -19.06
C GLU A 508 -17.44 1.35 -18.14
N SER A 509 -17.83 2.13 -17.12
CA SER A 509 -16.90 2.89 -16.29
C SER A 509 -16.72 2.27 -14.91
N PHE A 510 -15.50 2.39 -14.39
CA PHE A 510 -15.18 2.20 -12.98
C PHE A 510 -14.00 3.09 -12.61
N TYR A 511 -13.62 3.15 -11.34
CA TYR A 511 -12.58 4.04 -10.88
C TYR A 511 -11.49 3.25 -10.16
N THR A 512 -10.23 3.58 -10.43
CA THR A 512 -9.07 3.02 -9.72
C THR A 512 -8.17 4.15 -9.21
N ASP A 513 -7.45 3.88 -8.13
CA ASP A 513 -6.50 4.84 -7.59
C ASP A 513 -5.18 4.87 -8.38
N LEU A 514 -4.50 6.00 -8.31
CA LEU A 514 -3.10 6.17 -8.70
C LEU A 514 -2.29 6.47 -7.45
N ASN A 515 -1.44 5.52 -7.08
CA ASN A 515 -0.49 5.58 -5.97
C ASN A 515 -1.11 5.89 -4.59
N GLY A 516 -2.39 5.59 -4.37
CA GLY A 516 -3.13 5.95 -3.17
C GLY A 516 -3.37 7.46 -3.01
N TYR A 517 -3.18 8.24 -4.08
CA TYR A 517 -3.26 9.70 -4.04
C TYR A 517 -4.53 10.24 -4.68
N GLN A 518 -4.86 9.83 -5.91
CA GLN A 518 -6.01 10.33 -6.68
C GLN A 518 -6.79 9.18 -7.32
N MET A 519 -8.09 9.39 -7.61
CA MET A 519 -8.91 8.43 -8.35
C MET A 519 -9.11 8.88 -9.79
N ILE A 520 -8.97 7.96 -10.73
CA ILE A 520 -9.15 8.21 -12.16
C ILE A 520 -10.24 7.30 -12.74
N LYS A 521 -11.07 7.86 -13.61
CA LYS A 521 -12.12 7.12 -14.32
C LYS A 521 -11.49 6.24 -15.38
N ARG A 522 -11.79 4.95 -15.33
CA ARG A 522 -11.43 3.94 -16.30
C ARG A 522 -12.64 3.61 -17.15
N LYS A 523 -12.43 3.33 -18.43
CA LYS A 523 -13.50 2.94 -19.37
C LYS A 523 -13.09 1.68 -20.10
N ARG A 524 -13.95 0.67 -20.06
CA ARG A 524 -13.79 -0.55 -20.87
C ARG A 524 -14.00 -0.21 -22.34
N LEU A 525 -13.10 -0.70 -23.19
CA LEU A 525 -13.12 -0.46 -24.64
C LEU A 525 -13.13 -1.78 -25.39
N GLU A 526 -14.21 -2.07 -26.12
CA GLU A 526 -14.37 -3.34 -26.87
C GLU A 526 -13.25 -3.60 -27.88
N LYS A 527 -12.61 -2.54 -28.40
CA LYS A 527 -11.52 -2.63 -29.37
C LYS A 527 -10.18 -3.09 -28.78
N LEU A 528 -10.04 -3.13 -27.45
CA LEU A 528 -8.82 -3.57 -26.76
C LEU A 528 -9.02 -4.96 -26.15
N PRO A 529 -7.97 -5.78 -26.07
CA PRO A 529 -8.06 -7.12 -25.51
C PRO A 529 -8.27 -7.08 -23.98
N LEU A 530 -8.67 -8.22 -23.40
CA LEU A 530 -9.01 -8.35 -21.98
C LEU A 530 -7.92 -7.79 -21.06
N GLN A 531 -6.66 -8.17 -21.27
CA GLN A 531 -5.53 -7.77 -20.44
C GLN A 531 -5.24 -6.26 -20.43
N ALA A 532 -5.76 -5.52 -21.43
CA ALA A 532 -5.65 -4.06 -21.49
C ALA A 532 -6.57 -3.35 -20.47
N HIS A 533 -7.60 -4.06 -19.98
CA HIS A 533 -8.61 -3.52 -19.06
C HIS A 533 -8.27 -3.79 -17.59
N PHE A 534 -7.15 -4.44 -17.31
CA PHE A 534 -6.56 -4.50 -15.99
C PHE A 534 -5.75 -3.25 -15.72
N TYR A 535 -5.99 -2.63 -14.57
CA TYR A 535 -5.32 -1.44 -14.08
C TYR A 535 -4.71 -1.72 -12.71
N PRO A 536 -3.70 -0.94 -12.28
CA PRO A 536 -3.20 -1.07 -10.92
C PRO A 536 -4.25 -0.58 -9.92
N MET A 537 -4.42 -1.31 -8.82
CA MET A 537 -5.14 -0.91 -7.61
C MET A 537 -4.14 -0.87 -6.45
N PRO A 538 -3.33 0.20 -6.33
CA PRO A 538 -2.40 0.35 -5.23
C PRO A 538 -3.07 0.45 -3.85
N ALA A 539 -4.31 0.95 -3.79
CA ALA A 539 -5.05 1.14 -2.55
C ALA A 539 -6.57 0.92 -2.68
N THR A 540 -7.23 1.39 -3.74
CA THR A 540 -8.70 1.41 -3.80
C THR A 540 -9.24 1.34 -5.24
N ALA A 541 -10.44 0.79 -5.38
CA ALA A 541 -11.24 0.86 -6.58
C ALA A 541 -12.72 1.02 -6.21
N PHE A 542 -13.53 1.63 -7.08
CA PHE A 542 -14.98 1.66 -6.87
C PHE A 542 -15.76 1.64 -8.18
N ILE A 543 -16.99 1.15 -8.06
CA ILE A 543 -18.06 1.30 -9.04
C ILE A 543 -19.18 2.11 -8.40
N GLU A 544 -19.87 2.92 -9.19
CA GLU A 544 -20.99 3.72 -8.74
C GLU A 544 -22.07 3.82 -9.81
N ASN A 545 -23.28 4.19 -9.41
CA ASN A 545 -24.34 4.68 -10.28
C ASN A 545 -24.93 5.97 -9.66
N ASP A 546 -26.12 6.39 -10.08
CA ASP A 546 -26.75 7.62 -9.57
C ASP A 546 -27.25 7.53 -8.12
N GLN A 547 -27.33 6.33 -7.55
CA GLN A 547 -27.94 6.07 -6.24
C GLN A 547 -27.00 5.46 -5.23
N GLN A 548 -25.97 4.73 -5.67
CA GLN A 548 -25.13 3.90 -4.82
C GLN A 548 -23.69 3.83 -5.33
N ARG A 549 -22.76 3.63 -4.42
CA ARG A 549 -21.35 3.37 -4.68
C ARG A 549 -20.89 2.16 -3.86
N LEU A 550 -20.18 1.23 -4.49
CA LEU A 550 -19.46 0.17 -3.80
C LEU A 550 -17.95 0.41 -3.97
N SER A 551 -17.28 0.68 -2.85
CA SER A 551 -15.84 0.86 -2.78
C SER A 551 -15.16 -0.41 -2.26
N LEU A 552 -14.17 -0.90 -2.99
CA LEU A 552 -13.21 -1.93 -2.56
C LEU A 552 -11.92 -1.23 -2.11
N LEU A 553 -11.68 -1.20 -0.81
CA LEU A 553 -10.46 -0.66 -0.21
C LEU A 553 -9.49 -1.81 0.03
N GLY A 554 -8.29 -1.78 -0.53
CA GLY A 554 -7.25 -2.81 -0.38
C GLY A 554 -6.06 -2.32 0.44
N ARG A 555 -5.43 -3.24 1.19
CA ARG A 555 -4.19 -2.96 1.94
C ARG A 555 -2.93 -3.07 1.09
N GLN A 556 -2.99 -3.83 0.00
CA GLN A 556 -1.85 -4.19 -0.85
C GLN A 556 -2.14 -3.89 -2.33
N ALA A 557 -1.09 -3.56 -3.09
CA ALA A 557 -1.20 -3.31 -4.52
C ALA A 557 -1.50 -4.59 -5.30
N LEU A 558 -2.54 -4.58 -6.14
CA LEU A 558 -2.95 -5.70 -7.00
C LEU A 558 -3.48 -5.18 -8.35
N GLY A 559 -3.65 -6.06 -9.33
CA GLY A 559 -4.37 -5.75 -10.56
C GLY A 559 -5.89 -5.83 -10.36
N VAL A 560 -6.64 -4.83 -10.87
CA VAL A 560 -8.10 -4.79 -10.82
C VAL A 560 -8.69 -4.50 -12.20
N ALA A 561 -9.87 -5.03 -12.50
CA ALA A 561 -10.62 -4.73 -13.71
C ALA A 561 -12.13 -4.68 -13.46
N SER A 562 -12.84 -3.95 -14.32
CA SER A 562 -14.27 -4.10 -14.54
C SER A 562 -14.49 -4.62 -15.95
N LEU A 563 -14.62 -5.94 -16.09
CA LEU A 563 -14.71 -6.63 -17.39
C LEU A 563 -16.14 -6.74 -17.91
N GLN A 564 -17.13 -6.53 -17.05
CA GLN A 564 -18.55 -6.48 -17.36
C GLN A 564 -19.19 -5.37 -16.50
N PRO A 565 -20.27 -4.72 -16.98
CA PRO A 565 -20.99 -3.72 -16.20
C PRO A 565 -21.35 -4.23 -14.79
N GLY A 566 -21.00 -3.44 -13.77
CA GLY A 566 -21.26 -3.74 -12.36
C GLY A 566 -20.36 -4.80 -11.73
N TRP A 567 -19.31 -5.25 -12.42
CA TRP A 567 -18.33 -6.18 -11.88
C TRP A 567 -17.07 -5.44 -11.41
N MET A 568 -16.47 -5.93 -10.33
CA MET A 568 -15.08 -5.65 -9.97
C MET A 568 -14.35 -6.97 -9.77
N GLU A 569 -13.20 -7.13 -10.41
CA GLU A 569 -12.36 -8.30 -10.28
C GLU A 569 -10.95 -7.89 -9.87
N VAL A 570 -10.46 -8.47 -8.77
CA VAL A 570 -9.11 -8.22 -8.24
C VAL A 570 -8.30 -9.51 -8.27
N MET A 571 -7.15 -9.46 -8.93
CA MET A 571 -6.19 -10.57 -8.97
C MET A 571 -5.57 -10.76 -7.59
N LEU A 572 -5.38 -12.01 -7.16
CA LEU A 572 -4.88 -12.36 -5.83
C LEU A 572 -3.46 -12.92 -5.85
N ASP A 573 -3.17 -13.80 -6.82
CA ASP A 573 -1.84 -14.37 -7.04
C ASP A 573 -1.76 -14.99 -8.45
N ARG A 574 -0.55 -15.23 -8.94
CA ARG A 574 -0.28 -15.80 -10.26
C ARG A 574 0.97 -16.67 -10.26
N ARG A 575 0.86 -17.83 -10.90
CA ARG A 575 1.94 -18.82 -11.04
C ARG A 575 2.07 -19.25 -12.49
N LEU A 576 3.25 -19.09 -13.07
CA LEU A 576 3.49 -19.16 -14.51
C LEU A 576 4.71 -20.00 -14.80
N ASP A 577 4.62 -20.87 -15.81
CA ASP A 577 5.63 -21.90 -16.06
C ASP A 577 6.73 -21.47 -17.03
N GLN A 578 6.71 -20.20 -17.45
CA GLN A 578 7.58 -19.67 -18.50
C GLN A 578 7.96 -18.21 -18.26
N ASP A 579 8.98 -17.75 -19.01
CA ASP A 579 9.37 -16.35 -19.15
C ASP A 579 8.53 -15.65 -20.23
N ASP A 580 8.38 -14.33 -20.14
CA ASP A 580 7.64 -13.51 -21.10
C ASP A 580 8.53 -12.72 -22.08
N GLY A 581 9.83 -13.04 -22.16
CA GLY A 581 10.73 -12.47 -23.15
C GLY A 581 11.15 -11.02 -22.88
N ARG A 582 10.97 -10.51 -21.65
CA ARG A 582 11.39 -9.15 -21.26
C ARG A 582 12.74 -9.07 -20.52
N GLY A 583 13.51 -10.15 -20.58
CA GLY A 583 14.91 -10.17 -20.12
C GLY A 583 15.11 -10.70 -18.69
N LEU A 584 14.02 -10.96 -17.96
CA LEU A 584 14.09 -11.62 -16.65
C LEU A 584 14.61 -13.06 -16.79
N ALA A 585 14.21 -13.76 -17.85
CA ALA A 585 14.64 -15.11 -18.20
C ALA A 585 14.36 -16.14 -17.09
N GLN A 586 13.19 -16.05 -16.46
CA GLN A 586 12.74 -17.02 -15.45
C GLN A 586 11.20 -17.11 -15.40
N SER A 587 10.68 -18.22 -14.89
CA SER A 587 9.26 -18.44 -14.59
C SER A 587 8.84 -17.80 -13.25
N VAL A 588 7.54 -17.67 -12.98
CA VAL A 588 7.04 -17.21 -11.67
C VAL A 588 6.60 -18.43 -10.85
N HIS A 589 7.56 -19.03 -10.12
CA HIS A 589 7.38 -20.27 -9.35
C HIS A 589 7.70 -20.16 -7.86
N ASP A 590 8.12 -18.99 -7.41
CA ASP A 590 8.52 -18.66 -6.04
C ASP A 590 7.34 -18.24 -5.15
N ASN A 591 6.10 -18.58 -5.52
CA ASN A 591 4.90 -18.20 -4.76
C ASN A 591 4.99 -18.64 -3.29
N HIS A 592 4.41 -17.81 -2.41
CA HIS A 592 4.20 -18.11 -1.00
C HIS A 592 2.71 -18.07 -0.68
N ARG A 593 2.30 -18.69 0.43
CA ARG A 593 0.95 -18.47 0.96
C ARG A 593 0.79 -16.98 1.23
N THR A 594 -0.15 -16.35 0.55
CA THR A 594 -0.27 -14.89 0.50
C THR A 594 -1.59 -14.45 1.12
N GLU A 595 -1.54 -13.39 1.91
CA GLU A 595 -2.72 -12.72 2.45
C GLU A 595 -3.05 -11.45 1.64
N SER A 596 -4.31 -11.31 1.26
CA SER A 596 -4.88 -10.06 0.77
C SER A 596 -5.96 -9.58 1.74
N VAL A 597 -5.94 -8.28 2.07
CA VAL A 597 -6.87 -7.67 3.02
C VAL A 597 -7.64 -6.56 2.30
N PHE A 598 -8.96 -6.60 2.42
CA PHE A 598 -9.87 -5.62 1.84
C PHE A 598 -10.92 -5.15 2.84
N ARG A 599 -11.46 -3.95 2.63
CA ARG A 599 -12.75 -3.51 3.20
C ARG A 599 -13.72 -3.20 2.07
N LEU A 600 -14.95 -3.67 2.20
CA LEU A 600 -16.07 -3.24 1.36
C LEU A 600 -16.87 -2.15 2.09
N LEU A 601 -17.13 -1.06 1.37
CA LEU A 601 -17.98 0.03 1.83
C LEU A 601 -19.05 0.30 0.77
N LEU A 602 -20.30 0.12 1.16
CA LEU A 602 -21.47 0.50 0.36
C LEU A 602 -21.93 1.87 0.86
N GLU A 603 -22.23 2.77 -0.08
CA GLU A 603 -22.71 4.11 0.22
C GLU A 603 -23.91 4.43 -0.65
N ASP A 604 -24.94 4.99 -0.03
CA ASP A 604 -26.00 5.65 -0.79
C ASP A 604 -25.53 7.04 -1.20
N MET A 605 -25.76 7.38 -2.46
CA MET A 605 -25.30 8.60 -3.10
C MET A 605 -26.48 9.50 -3.46
N GLU A 606 -26.25 10.80 -3.45
CA GLU A 606 -27.07 11.77 -4.15
C GLU A 606 -26.85 11.68 -5.66
N THR A 607 -27.89 12.04 -6.42
CA THR A 607 -27.90 11.97 -7.88
C THR A 607 -26.74 12.75 -8.46
N LYS A 608 -25.99 12.10 -9.35
CA LYS A 608 -24.87 12.71 -10.06
C LYS A 608 -25.41 13.80 -11.00
N GLN A 609 -24.87 15.01 -10.89
CA GLN A 609 -25.10 16.01 -11.94
C GLN A 609 -24.29 15.58 -13.17
N ASN A 610 -24.82 15.75 -14.39
CA ASN A 610 -24.13 15.36 -15.63
C ASN A 610 -22.71 15.94 -15.64
N ASP A 611 -21.72 15.08 -15.48
CA ASP A 611 -20.32 15.48 -15.41
C ASP A 611 -19.46 14.55 -16.28
N ASP A 612 -18.80 15.13 -17.27
CA ASP A 612 -17.81 14.49 -18.15
C ASP A 612 -16.45 14.33 -17.43
N ALA A 613 -16.39 14.54 -16.10
CA ALA A 613 -15.19 14.39 -15.30
C ALA A 613 -14.49 13.04 -15.49
N THR A 614 -13.18 13.14 -15.74
CA THR A 614 -12.25 12.01 -15.89
C THR A 614 -11.63 11.57 -14.56
N ILE A 615 -11.92 12.28 -13.47
CA ILE A 615 -11.43 12.02 -12.13
C ILE A 615 -12.59 11.72 -11.18
N GLY A 616 -12.31 10.99 -10.11
CA GLY A 616 -13.26 10.74 -9.03
C GLY A 616 -12.68 11.15 -7.68
N TYR A 617 -13.53 11.17 -6.66
CA TYR A 617 -13.11 11.40 -5.28
C TYR A 617 -13.77 10.37 -4.37
N HIS A 618 -13.04 9.97 -3.33
CA HIS A 618 -13.60 9.17 -2.26
C HIS A 618 -14.54 10.02 -1.41
N SER A 619 -15.53 9.39 -0.78
CA SER A 619 -16.17 10.01 0.36
C SER A 619 -15.17 10.12 1.53
N LEU A 620 -15.47 10.99 2.49
CA LEU A 620 -14.66 11.09 3.70
C LEU A 620 -14.60 9.73 4.44
N ALA A 621 -15.70 8.97 4.43
CA ALA A 621 -15.77 7.62 4.99
C ALA A 621 -14.75 6.68 4.32
N ALA A 622 -14.78 6.58 2.99
CA ALA A 622 -13.87 5.73 2.23
C ALA A 622 -12.40 6.10 2.47
N SER A 623 -12.09 7.40 2.54
CA SER A 623 -10.74 7.89 2.85
C SER A 623 -10.28 7.49 4.26
N ILE A 624 -11.15 7.61 5.26
CA ILE A 624 -10.84 7.24 6.65
C ILE A 624 -10.63 5.73 6.77
N TYR A 625 -11.54 4.92 6.25
CA TYR A 625 -11.41 3.46 6.33
C TYR A 625 -10.25 2.92 5.51
N SER A 626 -9.89 3.57 4.40
CA SER A 626 -8.66 3.28 3.66
C SER A 626 -7.42 3.60 4.50
N ASN A 627 -7.39 4.75 5.18
CA ASN A 627 -6.30 5.11 6.09
C ASN A 627 -6.18 4.16 7.28
N GLN A 628 -7.29 3.75 7.89
CA GLN A 628 -7.29 2.76 8.98
C GLN A 628 -6.79 1.39 8.50
N LEU A 629 -7.09 1.02 7.25
CA LEU A 629 -6.62 -0.24 6.65
C LEU A 629 -5.10 -0.22 6.38
N HIS A 630 -4.56 0.90 5.90
CA HIS A 630 -3.12 1.08 5.66
C HIS A 630 -2.32 1.34 6.95
N TYR A 631 -2.96 1.94 7.96
CA TYR A 631 -2.33 2.32 9.22
C TYR A 631 -3.12 1.79 10.44
N PRO A 632 -3.16 0.45 10.62
CA PRO A 632 -3.88 -0.18 11.72
C PRO A 632 -3.27 0.18 13.09
N PRO A 633 -3.97 -0.10 14.21
CA PRO A 633 -3.37 0.02 15.55
C PRO A 633 -2.14 -0.86 15.70
N THR A 634 -1.02 -0.25 16.12
CA THR A 634 0.18 -1.02 16.47
C THR A 634 0.01 -1.50 17.90
N ILE A 635 0.03 -2.82 18.10
CA ILE A 635 -0.14 -3.46 19.41
C ILE A 635 1.23 -3.82 19.96
N LEU A 636 1.47 -3.55 21.23
CA LEU A 636 2.68 -3.91 21.96
C LEU A 636 2.31 -4.69 23.22
N PHE A 637 3.16 -5.64 23.58
CA PHE A 637 3.04 -6.45 24.79
C PHE A 637 4.24 -6.22 25.71
N GLY A 638 3.99 -6.27 27.02
CA GLY A 638 5.03 -6.24 28.04
C GLY A 638 4.53 -6.80 29.35
N GLN A 639 5.43 -6.91 30.32
CA GLN A 639 5.11 -7.38 31.66
C GLN A 639 5.50 -6.30 32.67
N LEU A 640 4.56 -5.92 33.54
CA LEU A 640 4.80 -4.94 34.59
C LEU A 640 4.69 -5.62 35.95
N ASP A 641 5.73 -5.48 36.77
CA ASP A 641 5.65 -5.85 38.18
C ASP A 641 4.66 -4.92 38.90
N HIS A 642 3.86 -5.46 39.81
CA HIS A 642 2.83 -4.72 40.55
C HIS A 642 3.34 -3.44 41.23
N ALA A 643 4.59 -3.43 41.70
CA ALA A 643 5.21 -2.27 42.35
C ALA A 643 5.60 -1.15 41.37
N ALA A 644 5.90 -1.47 40.11
CA ALA A 644 6.27 -0.50 39.07
C ALA A 644 5.05 0.09 38.34
N SER A 645 3.87 -0.54 38.47
CA SER A 645 2.64 -0.16 37.77
C SER A 645 2.15 1.26 38.06
N SER A 646 2.46 1.85 39.23
CA SER A 646 1.97 3.17 39.63
C SER A 646 2.74 4.34 39.01
N GLU A 647 3.96 4.09 38.50
CA GLU A 647 4.80 5.12 37.86
C GLU A 647 4.58 5.20 36.34
N VAL A 648 4.00 4.15 35.75
CA VAL A 648 3.71 4.05 34.32
C VAL A 648 2.41 4.78 33.99
N SER A 649 2.50 5.76 33.10
CA SER A 649 1.34 6.51 32.62
C SER A 649 0.42 5.61 31.79
N SER A 650 -0.89 5.75 31.98
CA SER A 650 -1.87 4.91 31.26
C SER A 650 -2.18 5.42 29.86
N ILE A 651 -1.90 6.70 29.59
CA ILE A 651 -2.10 7.32 28.28
C ILE A 651 -0.98 8.33 28.00
N PHE A 652 -0.61 8.41 26.73
CA PHE A 652 0.20 9.49 26.16
C PHE A 652 -0.50 10.02 24.91
N LYS A 653 -0.62 11.34 24.79
CA LYS A 653 -1.17 12.02 23.61
C LYS A 653 -0.02 12.66 22.84
N GLY A 654 0.04 12.46 21.52
CA GLY A 654 1.07 13.11 20.69
C GLY A 654 0.64 14.49 20.19
N LEU A 655 -0.67 14.69 20.03
CA LEU A 655 -1.28 15.97 19.67
C LEU A 655 -2.21 16.46 20.78
N GLU A 656 -2.33 17.77 20.92
CA GLU A 656 -3.27 18.40 21.86
C GLU A 656 -4.72 18.19 21.38
N HIS A 657 -4.94 18.29 20.06
CA HIS A 657 -6.21 18.06 19.40
C HIS A 657 -6.03 17.23 18.12
N SER A 658 -7.09 16.55 17.68
CA SER A 658 -7.10 15.84 16.39
C SER A 658 -6.85 16.80 15.23
N LEU A 659 -6.10 16.36 14.22
CA LEU A 659 -6.10 16.98 12.91
C LEU A 659 -7.51 16.95 12.30
N PRO A 660 -7.82 17.90 11.40
CA PRO A 660 -9.06 17.85 10.63
C PRO A 660 -9.21 16.52 9.87
N CYS A 661 -10.44 16.03 9.71
CA CYS A 661 -10.66 14.68 9.18
C CYS A 661 -10.25 14.51 7.71
N ASP A 662 -10.24 15.60 6.94
CA ASP A 662 -9.80 15.66 5.54
C ASP A 662 -8.30 15.93 5.40
N ILE A 663 -7.55 15.96 6.51
CA ILE A 663 -6.10 16.13 6.52
C ILE A 663 -5.42 14.81 6.89
N HIS A 664 -4.67 14.27 5.95
CA HIS A 664 -3.83 13.10 6.16
C HIS A 664 -2.36 13.51 6.37
N PRO A 665 -1.75 13.22 7.53
CA PRO A 665 -0.33 13.42 7.73
C PRO A 665 0.45 12.30 7.06
N VAL A 666 0.91 12.56 5.83
CA VAL A 666 1.72 11.63 5.03
C VAL A 666 3.00 11.25 5.77
N ALA A 667 3.67 12.23 6.38
CA ALA A 667 4.87 12.00 7.18
C ALA A 667 5.02 13.03 8.30
N LEU A 668 5.48 12.57 9.46
CA LEU A 668 6.11 13.38 10.50
C LEU A 668 7.44 12.70 10.83
N ARG A 669 8.56 13.28 10.38
CA ARG A 669 9.89 12.63 10.48
C ARG A 669 11.00 13.58 10.88
N THR A 670 11.75 13.23 11.91
CA THR A 670 13.00 13.91 12.29
C THR A 670 13.98 13.97 11.11
N LEU A 671 14.61 15.13 10.94
CA LEU A 671 15.63 15.36 9.92
C LEU A 671 16.98 14.82 10.36
N SER A 672 17.79 14.39 9.39
CA SER A 672 19.12 13.84 9.64
C SER A 672 20.19 14.91 9.51
N LEU A 673 21.21 14.87 10.36
CA LEU A 673 22.51 15.43 10.01
C LEU A 673 23.13 14.64 8.84
N PRO A 674 24.11 15.20 8.12
CA PRO A 674 24.82 14.48 7.05
C PRO A 674 25.36 13.14 7.55
N THR A 675 25.16 12.07 6.78
CA THR A 675 25.74 10.76 7.10
C THR A 675 27.26 10.84 6.99
N VAL A 676 27.94 10.39 8.05
CA VAL A 676 29.39 10.23 8.07
C VAL A 676 29.73 8.83 7.59
N TYR A 677 30.59 8.74 6.57
CA TYR A 677 31.09 7.48 6.02
C TYR A 677 32.49 7.21 6.54
N GLY A 678 32.65 6.14 7.31
CA GLY A 678 33.94 5.69 7.85
C GLY A 678 34.77 4.92 6.81
N GLU A 679 36.07 4.78 7.09
CA GLU A 679 37.05 4.12 6.21
C GLU A 679 36.72 2.65 5.91
N THR A 680 35.98 1.97 6.79
CA THR A 680 35.56 0.57 6.64
C THR A 680 34.14 0.42 6.08
N GLY A 681 33.55 1.50 5.55
CA GLY A 681 32.18 1.49 5.04
C GLY A 681 31.10 1.55 6.12
N THR A 682 31.48 1.75 7.39
CA THR A 682 30.54 2.08 8.48
C THR A 682 29.86 3.41 8.19
N ARG A 683 28.57 3.50 8.54
CA ARG A 683 27.75 4.68 8.29
C ARG A 683 27.14 5.11 9.61
N THR A 684 27.29 6.38 9.95
CA THR A 684 26.66 6.94 11.14
C THR A 684 25.93 8.23 10.80
N THR A 685 24.74 8.39 11.36
CA THR A 685 23.80 9.46 11.10
C THR A 685 23.13 9.81 12.41
N SER A 686 23.06 11.10 12.72
CA SER A 686 22.44 11.59 13.95
C SER A 686 21.20 12.42 13.65
N PRO A 687 20.19 12.41 14.55
CA PRO A 687 18.99 13.21 14.39
C PRO A 687 19.27 14.70 14.61
N GLN A 688 18.50 15.55 13.94
CA GLN A 688 18.42 16.99 14.23
C GLN A 688 17.26 17.29 15.20
N ASN A 689 17.27 18.49 15.77
CA ASN A 689 16.15 19.06 16.52
C ASN A 689 15.13 19.74 15.58
N SER A 690 14.81 19.05 14.49
CA SER A 690 13.81 19.48 13.52
C SER A 690 13.20 18.30 12.81
N ALA A 691 11.98 18.47 12.31
CA ALA A 691 11.23 17.43 11.60
C ALA A 691 10.54 17.99 10.36
N ALA A 692 10.34 17.12 9.37
CA ALA A 692 9.41 17.34 8.28
C ALA A 692 8.00 16.98 8.72
N PHE A 693 7.03 17.84 8.46
CA PHE A 693 5.61 17.54 8.55
C PHE A 693 4.97 17.73 7.18
N ILE A 694 4.59 16.62 6.56
CA ILE A 694 4.01 16.57 5.21
C ILE A 694 2.53 16.21 5.34
N LEU A 695 1.68 17.08 4.82
CA LEU A 695 0.23 17.01 4.92
C LEU A 695 -0.38 16.89 3.54
N HIS A 696 -1.36 16.01 3.38
CA HIS A 696 -2.23 15.94 2.23
C HIS A 696 -3.63 16.35 2.67
N ARG A 697 -4.25 17.31 1.97
CA ARG A 697 -5.69 17.52 2.11
C ARG A 697 -6.44 16.69 1.08
N LEU A 698 -7.31 15.82 1.54
CA LEU A 698 -8.05 14.89 0.71
C LEU A 698 -9.11 15.64 -0.12
N GLY A 699 -9.22 15.29 -1.41
CA GLY A 699 -10.40 15.64 -2.20
C GLY A 699 -11.56 14.71 -1.82
N ILE A 700 -12.72 15.28 -1.49
CA ILE A 700 -13.86 14.54 -0.94
C ILE A 700 -15.07 14.67 -1.87
N GLU A 701 -15.70 13.55 -2.14
CA GLU A 701 -17.03 13.47 -2.75
C GLU A 701 -18.10 13.73 -1.68
N CYS A 702 -18.87 14.80 -1.87
CA CYS A 702 -19.89 15.25 -0.92
C CYS A 702 -21.28 14.63 -1.17
N ARG A 703 -21.48 13.91 -2.28
CA ARG A 703 -22.77 13.26 -2.58
C ARG A 703 -23.12 12.08 -1.66
N THR A 704 -22.17 11.56 -0.87
CA THR A 704 -22.47 10.44 0.02
C THR A 704 -23.50 10.83 1.07
N LYS A 705 -24.49 9.96 1.32
CA LYS A 705 -25.44 10.08 2.43
C LYS A 705 -24.97 9.35 3.67
N THR A 706 -23.92 8.54 3.55
CA THR A 706 -23.34 7.77 4.63
C THR A 706 -22.81 8.70 5.71
N LYS A 707 -23.46 8.69 6.88
CA LYS A 707 -22.96 9.39 8.07
C LYS A 707 -21.92 8.54 8.76
N VAL A 708 -20.76 9.12 9.06
CA VAL A 708 -19.73 8.50 9.88
C VAL A 708 -19.65 9.24 11.20
N SER A 709 -19.59 8.52 12.30
CA SER A 709 -19.28 9.10 13.61
C SER A 709 -17.81 9.51 13.62
N LEU A 710 -17.54 10.81 13.53
CA LEU A 710 -16.20 11.37 13.48
C LEU A 710 -15.89 12.11 14.78
N THR A 711 -14.64 11.98 15.23
CA THR A 711 -14.07 12.69 16.39
C THR A 711 -13.35 13.98 15.99
N CYS A 712 -13.42 14.34 14.71
CA CYS A 712 -12.81 15.53 14.11
C CYS A 712 -13.82 16.21 13.15
N GLU A 713 -13.50 17.42 12.73
CA GLU A 713 -14.24 18.16 11.70
C GLU A 713 -13.34 18.36 10.46
N PRO A 714 -13.89 18.46 9.24
CA PRO A 714 -13.13 18.88 8.07
C PRO A 714 -12.57 20.31 8.22
N VAL A 715 -11.51 20.63 7.47
CA VAL A 715 -10.92 21.98 7.46
C VAL A 715 -11.95 23.04 7.07
N ALA A 716 -12.21 23.99 7.96
CA ALA A 716 -12.91 25.23 7.66
C ALA A 716 -11.98 26.24 6.97
N ASP A 717 -12.49 26.97 5.98
CA ASP A 717 -11.79 28.07 5.28
C ASP A 717 -10.36 27.74 4.78
N ASN A 718 -10.12 26.47 4.43
CA ASN A 718 -8.83 25.97 3.95
C ASN A 718 -7.66 26.19 4.93
N LYS A 719 -7.93 26.39 6.23
CA LYS A 719 -6.92 26.83 7.21
C LYS A 719 -7.09 26.19 8.59
N PHE A 720 -5.99 25.80 9.23
CA PHE A 720 -5.98 25.40 10.65
C PHE A 720 -4.69 25.80 11.38
N SER A 721 -4.74 25.94 12.70
CA SER A 721 -3.61 26.37 13.53
C SER A 721 -2.56 25.27 13.71
N LEU A 722 -1.30 25.58 13.39
CA LEU A 722 -0.17 24.66 13.63
C LEU A 722 0.36 24.80 15.06
N LYS A 723 0.41 26.03 15.58
CA LYS A 723 1.05 26.35 16.86
C LYS A 723 0.40 25.66 18.07
N SER A 724 -0.91 25.42 17.99
CA SER A 724 -1.69 24.75 19.05
C SER A 724 -1.88 23.24 18.82
N LEU A 725 -1.25 22.67 17.79
CA LEU A 725 -1.49 21.28 17.41
C LEU A 725 -0.74 20.29 18.31
N PHE A 726 0.50 20.62 18.68
CA PHE A 726 1.38 19.77 19.47
C PHE A 726 1.37 20.17 20.94
N ILE A 727 1.54 19.18 21.82
CA ILE A 727 1.54 19.38 23.27
C ILE A 727 2.83 20.08 23.73
N ASP A 728 3.98 19.65 23.22
CA ASP A 728 5.25 20.28 23.50
C ASP A 728 5.44 21.53 22.62
N PRO A 729 6.05 22.60 23.15
CA PRO A 729 6.12 23.88 22.45
C PRO A 729 7.00 23.81 21.21
N LEU A 730 6.49 24.36 20.10
CA LEU A 730 7.22 24.51 18.84
C LEU A 730 8.03 25.81 18.86
N LYS A 731 9.32 25.75 18.46
CA LYS A 731 10.17 26.94 18.37
C LYS A 731 9.78 27.83 17.20
N ASN A 732 9.70 27.26 16.00
CA ASN A 732 9.14 27.88 14.80
C ASN A 732 8.84 26.82 13.73
N ALA A 733 8.15 27.24 12.67
CA ALA A 733 7.85 26.43 11.51
C ALA A 733 8.11 27.20 10.21
N ARG A 734 8.63 26.52 9.18
CA ARG A 734 8.96 27.11 7.87
C ARG A 734 8.36 26.31 6.73
N GLN A 735 7.86 26.98 5.70
CA GLN A 735 7.44 26.29 4.48
C GLN A 735 8.64 25.67 3.76
N ALA A 736 8.46 24.49 3.18
CA ALA A 736 9.50 23.83 2.42
C ALA A 736 8.94 23.06 1.22
N SER A 737 9.83 22.74 0.27
CA SER A 737 9.59 21.72 -0.76
C SER A 737 9.30 20.35 -0.13
N LEU A 738 8.69 19.43 -0.90
CA LEU A 738 8.35 18.07 -0.42
C LEU A 738 9.55 17.31 0.16
N THR A 739 10.75 17.55 -0.36
CA THR A 739 12.01 16.90 0.07
C THR A 739 12.76 17.67 1.15
N LEU A 740 12.29 18.87 1.53
CA LEU A 740 12.96 19.82 2.42
C LEU A 740 14.35 20.27 1.97
N LEU A 741 14.72 20.04 0.71
CA LEU A 741 16.00 20.55 0.16
C LEU A 741 15.94 22.06 -0.08
N TYR A 742 14.74 22.60 -0.26
CA TYR A 742 14.47 24.03 -0.33
C TYR A 742 13.52 24.40 0.80
N VAL A 743 14.02 25.18 1.74
CA VAL A 743 13.26 25.75 2.88
C VAL A 743 13.19 27.25 2.66
N ASP A 744 12.00 27.81 2.79
CA ASP A 744 11.79 29.24 2.74
C ASP A 744 12.10 29.83 4.13
N GLU A 745 13.33 30.33 4.29
CA GLU A 745 13.82 30.90 5.55
C GLU A 745 13.24 32.29 5.86
N GLU A 746 12.46 32.89 4.96
CA GLU A 746 11.76 34.16 5.20
C GLU A 746 10.31 33.92 5.65
N LYS A 747 9.70 32.79 5.25
CA LYS A 747 8.29 32.50 5.51
C LYS A 747 8.05 31.60 6.73
N GLU A 748 7.85 32.22 7.89
CA GLU A 748 7.37 31.53 9.09
C GLU A 748 5.89 31.14 8.98
N VAL A 749 5.54 29.94 9.45
CA VAL A 749 4.21 29.34 9.31
C VAL A 749 3.59 29.13 10.69
N ASN A 750 2.59 29.94 11.03
CA ASN A 750 1.80 29.77 12.25
C ASN A 750 0.52 28.94 12.02
N ASP A 751 -0.03 29.05 10.80
CA ASP A 751 -1.23 28.36 10.36
C ASP A 751 -0.98 27.62 9.05
N ILE A 752 -1.59 26.45 8.89
CA ILE A 752 -1.55 25.67 7.66
C ILE A 752 -2.72 26.06 6.77
N GLU A 753 -2.42 26.81 5.70
CA GLU A 753 -3.35 27.00 4.58
C GLU A 753 -3.14 25.89 3.53
N ILE A 754 -4.17 25.10 3.21
CA ILE A 754 -4.07 23.95 2.29
C ILE A 754 -5.40 23.67 1.59
N THR A 755 -5.37 23.53 0.28
CA THR A 755 -6.55 23.29 -0.58
C THR A 755 -6.75 21.80 -0.90
N PRO A 756 -7.96 21.35 -1.28
CA PRO A 756 -8.19 19.94 -1.59
C PRO A 756 -7.23 19.40 -2.67
N MET A 757 -6.77 18.17 -2.49
CA MET A 757 -5.71 17.49 -3.25
C MET A 757 -4.30 18.07 -3.12
N GLU A 758 -4.08 19.14 -2.35
CA GLU A 758 -2.76 19.72 -2.19
C GLU A 758 -1.89 18.92 -1.20
N LEU A 759 -0.59 18.83 -1.49
CA LEU A 759 0.43 18.40 -0.55
C LEU A 759 1.20 19.63 -0.05
N LYS A 760 1.31 19.78 1.27
CA LYS A 760 2.07 20.86 1.90
C LYS A 760 3.10 20.32 2.88
N THR A 761 4.32 20.85 2.79
CA THR A 761 5.42 20.49 3.68
C THR A 761 5.85 21.66 4.53
N VAL A 762 5.99 21.40 5.83
CA VAL A 762 6.49 22.35 6.82
C VAL A 762 7.66 21.73 7.58
N LYS A 763 8.75 22.48 7.72
CA LYS A 763 9.86 22.15 8.62
C LYS A 763 9.51 22.66 10.02
N LEU A 764 9.38 21.76 10.98
CA LEU A 764 9.18 22.04 12.40
C LEU A 764 10.53 22.09 13.10
N ASN A 765 10.83 23.15 13.85
CA ASN A 765 12.02 23.22 14.72
C ASN A 765 11.58 23.21 16.18
N PHE A 766 12.23 22.40 17.02
CA PHE A 766 11.87 22.22 18.43
C PHE A 766 13.08 22.17 19.37
#